data_AF-A0A6I8MIJ6-F1
#
_entry.id   AF-A0A6I8MIJ6-F1
#
_cell.length_a   1.000
_cell.length_b   1.000
_cell.length_c   1.000
_cell.angle_alpha   90.00
_cell.angle_beta   90.00
_cell.angle_gamma   90.00
#
_symmetry.space_group_name_H-M   'P 1'
#
loop_
_entity.id
_entity.type
_entity.pdbx_description
1 polymer ?
#
loop_
_entity_poly.entity_id
_entity_poly.type
_entity_poly.pdbx_seq_one_letter_code
_entity_poly.pdbx_strand_id
1 'polypeptide(L)'
;MQRAHILVVDNFDSFTYNIVDYLHRCGAHTHVVTNNVSPEDIDLECYHGVVISPGPGHPSVAADVGVSAWVLETAQCPVLGVCLGMQLMVVHEGGRVDRSPEAVHGRVDTLNIVADDELFTGMPREFSIVRYHSLAAITVPPSVEVTSYNPEGIVMSIRHHSRPWWGVQFHPESVAGDFGVEIIDRFVDLCTPDYRTEEVVISCSPVELFSALGGKGTLLEFEGTAIIVIPSGRMATSIDELKVSGISVAPEAWAPVGWYGYIGYEANDASFGTAVHQPQPSEIPTTAMMYCTEVIAIRGDRAQITAPSSRWEQLRDAVVAASISAPKVARFDPTAIGRLQVRDSRERYIATIERIQEAIRAGETYEVCLTTELFAEVYGEVDPAAMYQALSTAVPAPMRSLVVTDEVAVVSASPERFITMNDRVVFSSPIKGTRKRSADPAHDQALADDLRSNPKDRAENLMIVDLVRNDLARVCEPGSVRVPELCAVHSFTTVHQLISTVEGQLCSTSTPIDVLRATFPGGSMTGAPKHRTMHIITELEGHERGVYSGCIGYIGDDLRTDLAMVIRTVVLSPTTLSYGVGGAIIALSDPAEEWAEITTKSRVLLDLLDQEFPQSLIIDSFLINDAKTRGLNLHLDRFRTSCLELGYATAEHIDAFFAEALSSIPATGKWFPRLEATPTELRIALRPVPQLRHTTTLTSVTAVRTTPKHKGLDLDDLADLRSSTDTDDALLITPAGIIAETTTAAVIAWDGATWMSMAPERLESVTERLLLDSARAHGEAVVTAALTVPEAQKLNLWAVNSLHGVTPITDIDGVVLPNNSQRTALLRTWLAQSEENISQQ
;
A
#
# COMPACT_ATOMS: atom_id res chain seq x y z
N MET A 1 -11.11 -33.26 -6.75
CA MET A 1 -10.20 -32.11 -6.93
C MET A 1 -10.76 -31.31 -8.08
N GLN A 2 -10.95 -30.01 -7.92
CA GLN A 2 -11.49 -29.17 -9.00
C GLN A 2 -10.40 -28.96 -10.06
N ARG A 3 -10.72 -29.20 -11.33
CA ARG A 3 -9.80 -29.17 -12.49
C ARG A 3 -9.90 -27.87 -13.28
N ALA A 4 -11.11 -27.35 -13.46
CA ALA A 4 -11.36 -26.14 -14.25
C ALA A 4 -12.57 -25.37 -13.68
N HIS A 5 -12.62 -24.06 -13.93
CA HIS A 5 -13.73 -23.19 -13.54
C HIS A 5 -14.45 -22.80 -14.82
N ILE A 6 -15.70 -23.22 -14.97
CA ILE A 6 -16.41 -23.15 -16.24
C ILE A 6 -17.67 -22.31 -16.10
N LEU A 7 -17.79 -21.29 -16.94
CA LEU A 7 -19.04 -20.55 -17.12
C LEU A 7 -19.99 -21.38 -17.97
N VAL A 8 -21.24 -21.54 -17.54
CA VAL A 8 -22.29 -22.16 -18.35
C VAL A 8 -23.34 -21.11 -18.65
N VAL A 9 -23.51 -20.78 -19.92
CA VAL A 9 -24.56 -19.87 -20.39
C VAL A 9 -25.78 -20.70 -20.78
N ASP A 10 -26.81 -20.66 -19.93
CA ASP A 10 -28.10 -21.31 -20.15
C ASP A 10 -28.96 -20.48 -21.11
N ASN A 11 -29.11 -20.95 -22.35
CA ASN A 11 -30.02 -20.39 -23.34
C ASN A 11 -31.47 -20.88 -23.15
N PHE A 12 -31.90 -21.04 -21.89
CA PHE A 12 -33.23 -21.51 -21.50
C PHE A 12 -33.58 -22.92 -22.02
N ASP A 13 -32.61 -23.84 -22.01
CA ASP A 13 -32.87 -25.24 -22.33
C ASP A 13 -33.36 -26.05 -21.13
N SER A 14 -34.14 -27.10 -21.39
CA SER A 14 -34.67 -27.96 -20.34
C SER A 14 -33.63 -28.94 -19.76
N PHE A 15 -32.47 -29.10 -20.41
CA PHE A 15 -31.46 -30.12 -20.09
C PHE A 15 -30.09 -29.55 -19.74
N THR A 16 -29.92 -28.22 -19.67
CA THR A 16 -28.65 -27.55 -19.30
C THR A 16 -28.02 -28.13 -18.02
N TYR A 17 -28.84 -28.42 -17.01
CA TYR A 17 -28.32 -28.95 -15.74
C TYR A 17 -27.79 -30.40 -15.82
N ASN A 18 -28.12 -31.16 -16.86
CA ASN A 18 -27.47 -32.46 -17.09
C ASN A 18 -26.02 -32.26 -17.58
N ILE A 19 -25.77 -31.21 -18.38
CA ILE A 19 -24.41 -30.82 -18.77
C ILE A 19 -23.64 -30.35 -17.53
N VAL A 20 -24.28 -29.54 -16.67
CA VAL A 20 -23.70 -29.09 -15.39
C VAL A 20 -23.35 -30.27 -14.48
N ASP A 21 -24.21 -31.29 -14.38
CA ASP A 21 -23.91 -32.51 -13.63
C ASP A 21 -22.69 -33.24 -14.20
N TYR A 22 -22.60 -33.37 -15.53
CA TYR A 22 -21.44 -34.01 -16.16
C TYR A 22 -20.15 -33.22 -15.94
N LEU A 23 -20.20 -31.88 -16.03
CA LEU A 23 -19.08 -31.00 -15.72
C LEU A 23 -18.60 -31.21 -14.28
N HIS A 24 -19.52 -31.24 -13.30
CA HIS A 24 -19.18 -31.53 -11.90
C HIS A 24 -18.57 -32.92 -11.72
N ARG A 25 -19.12 -33.95 -12.38
CA ARG A 25 -18.59 -35.33 -12.35
C ARG A 25 -17.18 -35.41 -12.92
N CYS A 26 -16.87 -34.59 -13.92
CA CYS A 26 -15.54 -34.47 -14.51
C CYS A 26 -14.62 -33.55 -13.69
N GLY A 27 -15.09 -33.01 -12.56
CA GLY A 27 -14.28 -32.20 -11.65
C GLY A 27 -14.22 -30.72 -11.99
N ALA A 28 -15.09 -30.18 -12.84
CA ALA A 28 -15.20 -28.74 -13.02
C ALA A 28 -16.00 -28.09 -11.86
N HIS A 29 -15.65 -26.86 -11.50
CA HIS A 29 -16.55 -25.95 -10.80
C HIS A 29 -17.34 -25.16 -11.83
N THR A 30 -18.66 -25.02 -11.67
CA THR A 30 -19.49 -24.31 -12.66
C THR A 30 -20.18 -23.08 -12.09
N HIS A 31 -20.18 -21.99 -12.83
CA HIS A 31 -21.07 -20.85 -12.62
C HIS A 31 -22.10 -20.82 -13.75
N VAL A 32 -23.38 -20.98 -13.43
CA VAL A 32 -24.47 -20.98 -14.42
C VAL A 32 -25.14 -19.62 -14.45
N VAL A 33 -25.23 -19.01 -15.62
CA VAL A 33 -25.96 -17.75 -15.87
C VAL A 33 -26.96 -17.95 -17.00
N THR A 34 -28.09 -17.26 -16.98
CA THR A 34 -29.04 -17.25 -18.09
C THR A 34 -28.56 -16.31 -19.20
N ASN A 35 -28.92 -16.58 -20.45
CA ASN A 35 -28.41 -15.80 -21.58
C ASN A 35 -28.89 -14.33 -21.63
N ASN A 36 -29.79 -13.92 -20.74
CA ASN A 36 -30.28 -12.54 -20.61
C ASN A 36 -29.57 -11.71 -19.52
N VAL A 37 -28.54 -12.25 -18.86
CA VAL A 37 -27.67 -11.51 -17.94
C VAL A 37 -26.90 -10.42 -18.69
N SER A 38 -26.55 -9.32 -18.00
CA SER A 38 -25.71 -8.28 -18.60
C SER A 38 -24.29 -8.80 -18.82
N PRO A 39 -23.64 -8.50 -19.96
CA PRO A 39 -22.20 -8.75 -20.14
C PRO A 39 -21.33 -8.16 -19.02
N GLU A 40 -21.75 -7.02 -18.46
CA GLU A 40 -21.04 -6.33 -17.37
C GLU A 40 -21.00 -7.13 -16.05
N ASP A 41 -21.93 -8.07 -15.87
CA ASP A 41 -22.01 -8.94 -14.70
C ASP A 41 -21.15 -10.21 -14.84
N ILE A 42 -20.53 -10.43 -16.01
CA ILE A 42 -19.66 -11.58 -16.29
C ILE A 42 -18.22 -11.10 -16.48
N ASP A 43 -17.34 -11.52 -15.58
CA ASP A 43 -15.90 -11.42 -15.83
C ASP A 43 -15.36 -12.73 -16.44
N LEU A 44 -15.14 -12.73 -17.75
CA LEU A 44 -14.65 -13.90 -18.48
C LEU A 44 -13.23 -14.32 -18.08
N GLU A 45 -12.41 -13.43 -17.51
CA GLU A 45 -11.05 -13.77 -17.07
C GLU A 45 -11.03 -14.73 -15.87
N CYS A 46 -12.13 -14.84 -15.14
CA CYS A 46 -12.26 -15.75 -14.00
C CYS A 46 -12.52 -17.21 -14.39
N TYR A 47 -12.75 -17.51 -15.68
CA TYR A 47 -13.11 -18.84 -16.15
C TYR A 47 -12.05 -19.44 -17.06
N HIS A 48 -11.77 -20.70 -16.80
CA HIS A 48 -10.89 -21.54 -17.58
C HIS A 48 -11.56 -22.08 -18.87
N GLY A 49 -12.88 -21.99 -18.96
CA GLY A 49 -13.63 -22.31 -20.17
C GLY A 49 -15.10 -21.90 -20.09
N VAL A 50 -15.80 -21.96 -21.21
CA VAL A 50 -17.22 -21.61 -21.32
C VAL A 50 -18.00 -22.71 -22.04
N VAL A 51 -19.19 -23.03 -21.54
CA VAL A 51 -20.17 -23.86 -22.24
C VAL A 51 -21.37 -23.00 -22.61
N ILE A 52 -21.69 -22.96 -23.91
CA ILE A 52 -22.91 -22.37 -24.42
C ILE A 52 -23.91 -23.51 -24.60
N SER A 53 -24.95 -23.54 -23.76
CA SER A 53 -25.92 -24.63 -23.71
C SER A 53 -26.77 -24.71 -24.99
N PRO A 54 -27.54 -25.79 -25.17
CA PRO A 54 -28.67 -25.80 -26.09
C PRO A 54 -29.68 -24.70 -25.73
N GLY A 55 -30.65 -24.47 -26.60
CA GLY A 55 -31.75 -23.55 -26.35
C GLY A 55 -32.79 -23.59 -27.47
N PRO A 56 -34.01 -23.07 -27.23
CA PRO A 56 -34.99 -22.88 -28.27
C PRO A 56 -34.61 -21.70 -29.17
N GLY A 57 -35.29 -21.58 -30.31
CA GLY A 57 -35.15 -20.42 -31.20
C GLY A 57 -34.13 -20.63 -32.32
N HIS A 58 -33.53 -19.54 -32.79
CA HIS A 58 -32.62 -19.53 -33.93
C HIS A 58 -31.35 -18.70 -33.64
N PRO A 59 -30.14 -19.20 -33.99
CA PRO A 59 -28.87 -18.52 -33.68
C PRO A 59 -28.72 -17.10 -34.26
N SER A 60 -29.47 -16.78 -35.32
CA SER A 60 -29.47 -15.43 -35.93
C SER A 60 -30.43 -14.43 -35.28
N VAL A 61 -31.20 -14.85 -34.27
CA VAL A 61 -32.13 -13.98 -33.54
C VAL A 61 -31.47 -13.56 -32.24
N ALA A 62 -31.16 -12.27 -32.11
CA ALA A 62 -30.41 -11.75 -30.96
C ALA A 62 -31.07 -12.08 -29.60
N ALA A 63 -32.40 -12.08 -29.54
CA ALA A 63 -33.14 -12.41 -28.31
C ALA A 63 -33.03 -13.89 -27.90
N ASP A 64 -32.74 -14.79 -28.83
CA ASP A 64 -32.65 -16.23 -28.57
C ASP A 64 -31.26 -16.61 -28.04
N VAL A 65 -30.22 -15.82 -28.34
CA VAL A 65 -28.81 -16.12 -27.98
C VAL A 65 -28.24 -15.20 -26.92
N GLY A 66 -28.73 -13.97 -26.80
CA GLY A 66 -28.34 -13.01 -25.76
C GLY A 66 -26.83 -12.89 -25.57
N VAL A 67 -26.37 -13.01 -24.33
CA VAL A 67 -24.95 -12.90 -23.93
C VAL A 67 -24.05 -13.95 -24.57
N SER A 68 -24.59 -15.07 -25.07
CA SER A 68 -23.81 -16.11 -25.76
C SER A 68 -23.09 -15.56 -26.99
N ALA A 69 -23.67 -14.57 -27.68
CA ALA A 69 -23.02 -13.91 -28.81
C ALA A 69 -21.80 -13.08 -28.37
N TRP A 70 -21.95 -12.32 -27.27
CA TRP A 70 -20.86 -11.55 -26.66
C TRP A 70 -19.73 -12.45 -26.15
N VAL A 71 -20.05 -13.63 -25.61
CA VAL A 71 -19.05 -14.64 -25.21
C VAL A 71 -18.18 -15.03 -26.40
N LEU A 72 -18.77 -15.32 -27.57
CA LEU A 72 -17.98 -15.66 -28.76
C LEU A 72 -17.16 -14.47 -29.29
N GLU A 73 -17.59 -13.23 -29.05
CA GLU A 73 -16.79 -12.05 -29.41
C GLU A 73 -15.56 -11.87 -28.52
N THR A 74 -15.68 -12.23 -27.24
CA THR A 74 -14.75 -11.77 -26.18
C THR A 74 -13.89 -12.88 -25.58
N ALA A 75 -14.41 -14.11 -25.50
CA ALA A 75 -13.75 -15.20 -24.79
C ALA A 75 -12.43 -15.63 -25.47
N GLN A 76 -11.37 -15.65 -24.67
CA GLN A 76 -10.06 -16.18 -25.09
C GLN A 76 -9.81 -17.61 -24.60
N CYS A 77 -10.58 -18.07 -23.61
CA CYS A 77 -10.53 -19.43 -23.09
C CYS A 77 -11.32 -20.42 -23.98
N PRO A 78 -11.11 -21.74 -23.80
CA PRO A 78 -11.90 -22.78 -24.45
C PRO A 78 -13.42 -22.57 -24.40
N VAL A 79 -14.11 -22.75 -25.55
CA VAL A 79 -15.58 -22.67 -25.62
C VAL A 79 -16.17 -23.94 -26.23
N LEU A 80 -17.16 -24.55 -25.55
CA LEU A 80 -17.97 -25.65 -26.06
C LEU A 80 -19.39 -25.18 -26.36
N GLY A 81 -19.80 -25.24 -27.63
CA GLY A 81 -21.17 -24.99 -28.05
C GLY A 81 -21.97 -26.28 -28.20
N VAL A 82 -23.11 -26.41 -27.52
CA VAL A 82 -23.99 -27.58 -27.66
C VAL A 82 -25.29 -27.18 -28.36
N CYS A 83 -25.64 -27.89 -29.43
CA CYS A 83 -26.82 -27.65 -30.27
C CYS A 83 -26.93 -26.17 -30.71
N LEU A 84 -27.75 -25.34 -30.05
CA LEU A 84 -27.85 -23.90 -30.32
C LEU A 84 -26.49 -23.20 -30.19
N GLY A 85 -25.66 -23.58 -29.22
CA GLY A 85 -24.33 -23.01 -29.04
C GLY A 85 -23.42 -23.27 -30.25
N MET A 86 -23.40 -24.50 -30.78
CA MET A 86 -22.67 -24.82 -32.02
C MET A 86 -23.23 -24.04 -33.22
N GLN A 87 -24.55 -23.96 -33.33
CA GLN A 87 -25.22 -23.24 -34.42
C GLN A 87 -24.89 -21.75 -34.38
N LEU A 88 -24.80 -21.16 -33.19
CA LEU A 88 -24.37 -19.79 -32.99
C LEU A 88 -22.91 -19.58 -33.43
N MET A 89 -22.00 -20.49 -33.11
CA MET A 89 -20.61 -20.42 -33.60
C MET A 89 -20.55 -20.39 -35.13
N VAL A 90 -21.34 -21.22 -35.81
CA VAL A 90 -21.40 -21.23 -37.27
C VAL A 90 -21.91 -19.89 -37.82
N VAL A 91 -22.99 -19.33 -37.25
CA VAL A 91 -23.55 -18.06 -37.69
C VAL A 91 -22.61 -16.89 -37.38
N HIS A 92 -21.96 -16.90 -36.22
CA HIS A 92 -21.01 -15.88 -35.79
C HIS A 92 -19.84 -15.76 -36.78
N GLU A 93 -19.32 -16.90 -37.25
CA GLU A 93 -18.25 -16.98 -38.25
C GLU A 93 -18.72 -16.76 -39.71
N GLY A 94 -19.97 -16.31 -39.91
CA GLY A 94 -20.53 -15.98 -41.22
C GLY A 94 -21.08 -17.19 -42.01
N GLY A 95 -21.25 -18.33 -41.36
CA GLY A 95 -21.94 -19.51 -41.90
C GLY A 95 -23.47 -19.37 -41.92
N ARG A 96 -24.15 -20.44 -42.33
CA ARG A 96 -25.61 -20.49 -42.43
C ARG A 96 -26.18 -21.71 -41.73
N VAL A 97 -27.13 -21.46 -40.84
CA VAL A 97 -27.99 -22.47 -40.19
C VAL A 97 -29.40 -22.36 -40.77
N ASP A 98 -30.04 -23.49 -41.03
CA ASP A 98 -31.42 -23.56 -41.53
C ASP A 98 -32.07 -24.88 -41.07
N ARG A 99 -33.31 -25.14 -41.47
CA ARG A 99 -34.03 -26.38 -41.17
C ARG A 99 -33.24 -27.61 -41.62
N SER A 100 -33.10 -28.55 -40.69
CA SER A 100 -32.61 -29.90 -40.97
C SER A 100 -33.55 -30.62 -41.95
N PRO A 101 -33.06 -31.52 -42.83
CA PRO A 101 -33.90 -32.32 -43.73
C PRO A 101 -35.04 -33.06 -43.02
N GLU A 102 -34.78 -33.51 -41.79
CA GLU A 102 -35.78 -34.04 -40.86
C GLU A 102 -35.58 -33.43 -39.47
N ALA A 103 -36.68 -33.08 -38.80
CA ALA A 103 -36.68 -32.64 -37.42
C ALA A 103 -36.63 -33.86 -36.47
N VAL A 104 -35.60 -33.92 -35.62
CA VAL A 104 -35.34 -35.08 -34.77
C VAL A 104 -35.33 -34.65 -33.30
N HIS A 105 -36.13 -35.31 -32.47
CA HIS A 105 -36.22 -35.05 -31.02
C HIS A 105 -36.21 -36.35 -30.24
N GLY A 106 -35.13 -36.62 -29.51
CA GLY A 106 -34.96 -37.80 -28.65
C GLY A 106 -34.76 -39.11 -29.41
N ARG A 107 -34.10 -39.06 -30.58
CA ARG A 107 -33.75 -40.27 -31.33
C ARG A 107 -32.25 -40.53 -31.26
N VAL A 108 -31.91 -41.80 -31.12
CA VAL A 108 -30.54 -42.29 -31.28
C VAL A 108 -30.17 -42.25 -32.76
N ASP A 109 -28.98 -41.76 -33.06
CA ASP A 109 -28.37 -41.68 -34.38
C ASP A 109 -26.89 -42.05 -34.27
N THR A 110 -26.20 -42.20 -35.39
CA THR A 110 -24.78 -42.53 -35.44
C THR A 110 -23.95 -41.27 -35.70
N LEU A 111 -22.86 -41.10 -34.95
CA LEU A 111 -21.83 -40.10 -35.20
C LEU A 111 -20.69 -40.74 -36.01
N ASN A 112 -20.23 -40.09 -37.09
CA ASN A 112 -19.07 -40.49 -37.87
C ASN A 112 -18.00 -39.39 -37.82
N ILE A 113 -16.89 -39.63 -37.10
CA ILE A 113 -15.76 -38.70 -36.97
C ILE A 113 -14.89 -38.76 -38.23
N VAL A 114 -14.77 -37.64 -38.93
CA VAL A 114 -14.08 -37.53 -40.22
C VAL A 114 -12.75 -36.77 -40.16
N ALA A 115 -12.48 -36.05 -39.08
CA ALA A 115 -11.23 -35.35 -38.82
C ALA A 115 -10.74 -35.64 -37.39
N ASP A 116 -9.44 -35.49 -37.16
CA ASP A 116 -8.89 -35.61 -35.80
C ASP A 116 -9.28 -34.36 -35.00
N ASP A 117 -9.78 -34.58 -33.78
CA ASP A 117 -10.32 -33.55 -32.91
C ASP A 117 -9.96 -33.88 -31.47
N GLU A 118 -9.40 -32.90 -30.76
CA GLU A 118 -9.00 -33.03 -29.36
C GLU A 118 -10.19 -33.45 -28.48
N LEU A 119 -11.40 -32.99 -28.80
CA LEU A 119 -12.63 -33.29 -28.06
C LEU A 119 -12.98 -34.79 -28.09
N PHE A 120 -12.63 -35.51 -29.15
CA PHE A 120 -12.93 -36.95 -29.32
C PHE A 120 -11.72 -37.87 -29.10
N THR A 121 -10.65 -37.35 -28.51
CA THR A 121 -9.40 -38.11 -28.30
C THR A 121 -9.65 -39.39 -27.47
N GLY A 122 -9.30 -40.53 -28.05
CA GLY A 122 -9.45 -41.86 -27.44
C GLY A 122 -10.81 -42.52 -27.66
N MET A 123 -11.73 -41.88 -28.38
CA MET A 123 -13.05 -42.44 -28.73
C MET A 123 -13.00 -43.18 -30.07
N PRO A 124 -13.91 -44.15 -30.32
CA PRO A 124 -14.04 -44.77 -31.63
C PRO A 124 -14.47 -43.75 -32.70
N ARG A 125 -14.12 -44.01 -33.97
CA ARG A 125 -14.53 -43.16 -35.11
C ARG A 125 -16.03 -43.13 -35.35
N GLU A 126 -16.76 -44.12 -34.82
CA GLU A 126 -18.20 -44.26 -34.95
C GLU A 126 -18.82 -44.68 -33.61
N PHE A 127 -19.90 -44.00 -33.18
CA PHE A 127 -20.66 -44.34 -31.97
C PHE A 127 -22.07 -43.72 -31.95
N SER A 128 -22.90 -44.13 -30.99
CA SER A 128 -24.30 -43.67 -30.90
C SER A 128 -24.41 -42.32 -30.20
N ILE A 129 -25.24 -41.41 -30.72
CA ILE A 129 -25.53 -40.08 -30.16
C ILE A 129 -27.05 -39.84 -30.10
N VAL A 130 -27.51 -38.82 -29.37
CA VAL A 130 -28.93 -38.44 -29.35
C VAL A 130 -29.13 -37.04 -29.89
N ARG A 131 -30.13 -36.88 -30.76
CA ARG A 131 -30.45 -35.62 -31.44
C ARG A 131 -31.75 -35.01 -30.91
N TYR A 132 -31.72 -33.71 -30.61
CA TYR A 132 -32.88 -32.87 -30.28
C TYR A 132 -32.87 -31.55 -31.06
N HIS A 133 -32.77 -31.63 -32.38
CA HIS A 133 -32.67 -30.43 -33.20
C HIS A 133 -33.55 -30.49 -34.46
N SER A 134 -34.10 -29.31 -34.79
CA SER A 134 -34.84 -29.05 -36.03
C SER A 134 -34.02 -28.24 -37.04
N LEU A 135 -32.86 -27.73 -36.61
CA LEU A 135 -31.94 -26.92 -37.42
C LEU A 135 -30.63 -27.69 -37.62
N ALA A 136 -29.88 -27.33 -38.66
CA ALA A 136 -28.54 -27.83 -38.91
C ALA A 136 -27.69 -26.75 -39.58
N ALA A 137 -26.38 -26.82 -39.40
CA ALA A 137 -25.44 -26.04 -40.17
C ALA A 137 -25.49 -26.49 -41.65
N ILE A 138 -25.91 -25.60 -42.54
CA ILE A 138 -25.99 -25.85 -43.99
C ILE A 138 -24.74 -25.38 -44.70
N THR A 139 -24.15 -24.29 -44.23
CA THR A 139 -22.91 -23.74 -44.79
C THR A 139 -21.99 -23.45 -43.63
N VAL A 140 -20.90 -24.22 -43.55
CA VAL A 140 -19.84 -24.03 -42.56
C VAL A 140 -18.78 -23.11 -43.18
N PRO A 141 -18.39 -22.01 -42.50
CA PRO A 141 -17.43 -21.05 -43.03
C PRO A 141 -16.01 -21.63 -43.02
N PRO A 142 -15.08 -21.12 -43.86
CA PRO A 142 -13.71 -21.63 -43.93
C PRO A 142 -12.88 -21.50 -42.64
N SER A 143 -13.31 -20.69 -41.68
CA SER A 143 -12.67 -20.59 -40.35
C SER A 143 -12.98 -21.78 -39.44
N VAL A 144 -13.94 -22.62 -39.81
CA VAL A 144 -14.44 -23.73 -39.02
C VAL A 144 -14.28 -25.05 -39.80
N GLU A 145 -13.67 -26.04 -39.15
CA GLU A 145 -13.53 -27.40 -39.63
C GLU A 145 -14.72 -28.24 -39.18
N VAL A 146 -15.31 -29.02 -40.09
CA VAL A 146 -16.29 -30.05 -39.70
C VAL A 146 -15.54 -31.30 -39.26
N THR A 147 -15.75 -31.72 -38.00
CA THR A 147 -15.03 -32.88 -37.43
C THR A 147 -15.87 -34.15 -37.43
N SER A 148 -17.20 -34.06 -37.57
CA SER A 148 -18.06 -35.23 -37.74
C SER A 148 -19.37 -34.96 -38.50
N TYR A 149 -19.93 -36.03 -39.04
CA TYR A 149 -21.25 -36.06 -39.68
C TYR A 149 -22.08 -37.23 -39.15
N ASN A 150 -23.40 -37.20 -39.35
CA ASN A 150 -24.20 -38.41 -39.28
C ASN A 150 -24.21 -39.16 -40.65
N PRO A 151 -24.79 -40.37 -40.77
CA PRO A 151 -24.81 -41.13 -42.03
C PRO A 151 -25.48 -40.40 -43.21
N GLU A 152 -26.42 -39.49 -42.93
CA GLU A 152 -27.10 -38.67 -43.94
C GLU A 152 -26.32 -37.41 -44.33
N GLY A 153 -25.12 -37.19 -43.78
CA GLY A 153 -24.25 -36.06 -44.10
C GLY A 153 -24.62 -34.75 -43.39
N ILE A 154 -25.40 -34.81 -42.31
CA ILE A 154 -25.67 -33.64 -41.46
C ILE A 154 -24.47 -33.42 -40.54
N VAL A 155 -23.96 -32.18 -40.48
CA VAL A 155 -22.83 -31.79 -39.62
C VAL A 155 -23.20 -32.05 -38.15
N MET A 156 -22.39 -32.83 -37.45
CA MET A 156 -22.63 -33.20 -36.05
C MET A 156 -21.63 -32.60 -35.07
N SER A 157 -20.43 -32.23 -35.53
CA SER A 157 -19.48 -31.47 -34.72
C SER A 157 -18.54 -30.63 -35.58
N ILE A 158 -18.03 -29.57 -34.98
CA ILE A 158 -17.11 -28.62 -35.59
C ILE A 158 -15.99 -28.24 -34.61
N ARG A 159 -14.89 -27.75 -35.17
CA ARG A 159 -13.78 -27.11 -34.44
C ARG A 159 -13.34 -25.84 -35.17
N HIS A 160 -13.05 -24.77 -34.44
CA HIS A 160 -12.51 -23.55 -35.05
C HIS A 160 -11.00 -23.67 -35.30
N HIS A 161 -10.48 -23.11 -36.40
CA HIS A 161 -9.08 -23.28 -36.77
C HIS A 161 -8.09 -22.49 -35.91
N SER A 162 -8.48 -21.30 -35.44
CA SER A 162 -7.58 -20.38 -34.72
C SER A 162 -8.05 -20.00 -33.31
N ARG A 163 -9.23 -20.45 -32.90
CA ARG A 163 -9.83 -20.16 -31.59
C ARG A 163 -10.07 -21.51 -30.92
N PRO A 164 -9.94 -21.62 -29.59
CA PRO A 164 -10.13 -22.87 -28.86
C PRO A 164 -11.63 -23.20 -28.74
N TRP A 165 -12.31 -23.38 -29.87
CA TRP A 165 -13.76 -23.57 -29.90
C TRP A 165 -14.11 -24.92 -30.50
N TRP A 166 -15.01 -25.60 -29.82
CA TRP A 166 -15.60 -26.86 -30.24
C TRP A 166 -17.10 -26.77 -30.19
N GLY A 167 -17.77 -27.42 -31.14
CA GLY A 167 -19.23 -27.44 -31.19
C GLY A 167 -19.75 -28.83 -31.49
N VAL A 168 -20.83 -29.23 -30.83
CA VAL A 168 -21.56 -30.47 -31.09
C VAL A 168 -23.04 -30.17 -31.34
N GLN A 169 -23.63 -30.77 -32.37
CA GLN A 169 -25.04 -30.56 -32.75
C GLN A 169 -25.97 -31.49 -31.97
N PHE A 170 -25.43 -32.60 -31.48
CA PHE A 170 -26.13 -33.57 -30.65
C PHE A 170 -26.03 -33.19 -29.16
N HIS A 171 -26.72 -33.96 -28.33
CA HIS A 171 -26.85 -33.72 -26.90
C HIS A 171 -25.99 -34.73 -26.11
N PRO A 172 -24.72 -34.41 -25.81
CA PRO A 172 -23.83 -35.31 -25.06
C PRO A 172 -24.38 -35.65 -23.66
N GLU A 173 -25.24 -34.80 -23.11
CA GLU A 173 -25.92 -35.02 -21.83
C GLU A 173 -27.05 -36.06 -21.88
N SER A 174 -27.44 -36.52 -23.08
CA SER A 174 -28.53 -37.48 -23.23
C SER A 174 -28.10 -38.91 -22.91
N VAL A 175 -28.84 -39.57 -22.02
CA VAL A 175 -28.50 -40.89 -21.45
C VAL A 175 -28.49 -42.06 -22.44
N ALA A 176 -29.04 -41.90 -23.64
CA ALA A 176 -29.06 -42.94 -24.67
C ALA A 176 -27.92 -42.81 -25.69
N GLY A 177 -27.08 -41.78 -25.57
CA GLY A 177 -25.85 -41.62 -26.36
C GLY A 177 -24.66 -42.24 -25.65
N ASP A 178 -23.68 -42.68 -26.44
CA ASP A 178 -22.39 -43.16 -25.97
C ASP A 178 -21.43 -41.98 -25.73
N PHE A 179 -20.46 -42.15 -24.83
CA PHE A 179 -19.31 -41.25 -24.60
C PHE A 179 -19.63 -39.80 -24.18
N GLY A 180 -20.87 -39.48 -23.81
CA GLY A 180 -21.27 -38.13 -23.44
C GLY A 180 -20.47 -37.53 -22.27
N VAL A 181 -20.20 -38.34 -21.24
CA VAL A 181 -19.38 -37.91 -20.09
C VAL A 181 -17.93 -37.74 -20.52
N GLU A 182 -17.41 -38.63 -21.36
CA GLU A 182 -16.05 -38.59 -21.86
C GLU A 182 -15.80 -37.37 -22.75
N ILE A 183 -16.78 -36.93 -23.55
CA ILE A 183 -16.71 -35.66 -24.32
C ILE A 183 -16.58 -34.47 -23.38
N ILE A 184 -17.42 -34.42 -22.33
CA ILE A 184 -17.36 -33.35 -21.32
C ILE A 184 -16.03 -33.42 -20.56
N ASP A 185 -15.54 -34.61 -20.23
CA ASP A 185 -14.26 -34.82 -19.56
C ASP A 185 -13.08 -34.30 -20.39
N ARG A 186 -13.10 -34.54 -21.71
CA ARG A 186 -12.13 -33.98 -22.66
C ARG A 186 -12.20 -32.47 -22.76
N PHE A 187 -13.39 -31.89 -22.74
CA PHE A 187 -13.53 -30.45 -22.70
C PHE A 187 -12.96 -29.86 -21.39
N VAL A 188 -13.22 -30.51 -20.25
CA VAL A 188 -12.64 -30.11 -18.95
C VAL A 188 -11.11 -30.24 -18.98
N ASP A 189 -10.54 -31.30 -19.58
CA ASP A 189 -9.09 -31.43 -19.82
C ASP A 189 -8.56 -30.21 -20.59
N LEU A 190 -9.22 -29.83 -21.69
CA LEU A 190 -8.83 -28.69 -22.53
C LEU A 190 -8.92 -27.35 -21.79
N CYS A 191 -9.80 -27.24 -20.80
CA CYS A 191 -9.89 -26.07 -19.93
C CYS A 191 -8.89 -26.11 -18.77
N THR A 192 -8.35 -27.27 -18.41
CA THR A 192 -7.52 -27.41 -17.22
C THR A 192 -6.19 -26.67 -17.43
N PRO A 193 -5.82 -25.69 -16.58
CA PRO A 193 -4.56 -24.99 -16.72
C PRO A 193 -3.37 -25.96 -16.63
N ASP A 194 -2.53 -25.99 -17.67
CA ASP A 194 -1.37 -26.86 -17.73
C ASP A 194 -0.18 -26.22 -16.99
N TYR A 195 0.05 -26.69 -15.76
CA TYR A 195 1.15 -26.28 -14.90
C TYR A 195 2.10 -27.43 -14.64
N ARG A 196 3.38 -27.08 -14.49
CA ARG A 196 4.41 -28.01 -14.07
C ARG A 196 5.08 -27.52 -12.79
N THR A 197 5.31 -28.46 -11.88
CA THR A 197 6.00 -28.25 -10.61
C THR A 197 7.23 -29.16 -10.52
N GLU A 198 8.41 -28.61 -10.24
CA GLU A 198 9.64 -29.40 -10.06
C GLU A 198 10.54 -28.79 -8.98
N GLU A 199 11.24 -29.63 -8.22
CA GLU A 199 12.27 -29.21 -7.28
C GLU A 199 13.65 -29.17 -7.95
N VAL A 200 14.40 -28.10 -7.67
CA VAL A 200 15.81 -27.94 -7.99
C VAL A 200 16.61 -27.62 -6.73
N VAL A 201 17.91 -27.90 -6.75
CA VAL A 201 18.84 -27.49 -5.69
C VAL A 201 19.39 -26.12 -6.02
N ILE A 202 19.45 -25.23 -5.04
CA ILE A 202 20.01 -23.88 -5.16
C ILE A 202 21.24 -23.72 -4.28
N SER A 203 22.18 -22.87 -4.69
CA SER A 203 23.45 -22.62 -3.98
C SER A 203 23.61 -21.20 -3.44
N CYS A 204 22.53 -20.42 -3.42
CA CYS A 204 22.51 -19.04 -2.94
C CYS A 204 21.34 -18.83 -1.96
N SER A 205 21.34 -17.70 -1.26
CA SER A 205 20.22 -17.30 -0.40
C SER A 205 19.03 -16.79 -1.22
N PRO A 206 17.80 -16.79 -0.67
CA PRO A 206 16.62 -16.28 -1.37
C PRO A 206 16.78 -14.84 -1.90
N VAL A 207 17.34 -13.93 -1.10
CA VAL A 207 17.57 -12.53 -1.52
C VAL A 207 18.59 -12.42 -2.65
N GLU A 208 19.65 -13.24 -2.65
CA GLU A 208 20.63 -13.28 -3.74
C GLU A 208 19.99 -13.80 -5.04
N LEU A 209 19.15 -14.82 -4.94
CA LEU A 209 18.39 -15.34 -6.08
C LEU A 209 17.40 -14.29 -6.61
N PHE A 210 16.68 -13.60 -5.74
CA PHE A 210 15.76 -12.52 -6.10
C PHE A 210 16.49 -11.40 -6.87
N SER A 211 17.63 -10.94 -6.36
CA SER A 211 18.47 -9.95 -7.06
C SER A 211 18.97 -10.46 -8.42
N ALA A 212 19.43 -11.71 -8.49
CA ALA A 212 19.92 -12.32 -9.73
C ALA A 212 18.82 -12.51 -10.80
N LEU A 213 17.56 -12.63 -10.39
CA LEU A 213 16.39 -12.70 -11.26
C LEU A 213 15.83 -11.32 -11.66
N GLY A 214 16.53 -10.24 -11.32
CA GLY A 214 16.22 -8.87 -11.74
C GLY A 214 15.80 -7.93 -10.61
N GLY A 215 15.66 -8.42 -9.38
CA GLY A 215 15.43 -7.59 -8.20
C GLY A 215 14.08 -6.85 -8.17
N LYS A 216 13.12 -7.26 -9.00
CA LYS A 216 11.75 -6.71 -9.05
C LYS A 216 10.72 -7.79 -8.74
N GLY A 217 9.59 -7.39 -8.17
CA GLY A 217 8.51 -8.31 -7.77
C GLY A 217 8.43 -8.47 -6.26
N THR A 218 8.28 -9.70 -5.79
CA THR A 218 8.10 -9.97 -4.35
C THR A 218 8.96 -11.14 -3.89
N LEU A 219 9.63 -10.95 -2.77
CA LEU A 219 10.26 -11.97 -1.95
C LEU A 219 9.55 -11.99 -0.58
N LEU A 220 8.87 -13.08 -0.26
CA LEU A 220 8.29 -13.34 1.07
C LEU A 220 9.12 -14.41 1.77
N GLU A 221 9.35 -14.30 3.07
CA GLU A 221 9.97 -15.32 3.89
C GLU A 221 9.15 -15.54 5.16
N PHE A 222 8.19 -16.46 5.07
CA PHE A 222 7.20 -16.72 6.11
C PHE A 222 7.45 -18.10 6.71
N GLU A 223 7.74 -18.15 8.01
CA GLU A 223 7.94 -19.38 8.80
C GLU A 223 8.88 -20.41 8.14
N GLY A 224 9.97 -19.93 7.54
CA GLY A 224 11.02 -20.77 6.94
C GLY A 224 10.77 -21.21 5.49
N THR A 225 9.67 -20.76 4.86
CA THR A 225 9.50 -20.85 3.40
C THR A 225 9.72 -19.48 2.78
N ALA A 226 10.68 -19.39 1.85
CA ALA A 226 10.88 -18.20 1.03
C ALA A 226 10.10 -18.34 -0.28
N ILE A 227 9.47 -17.29 -0.78
CA ILE A 227 8.70 -17.31 -2.03
C ILE A 227 9.15 -16.12 -2.86
N ILE A 228 9.66 -16.40 -4.05
CA ILE A 228 10.02 -15.39 -5.05
C ILE A 228 9.00 -15.45 -6.17
N VAL A 229 8.43 -14.29 -6.49
CA VAL A 229 7.62 -14.11 -7.68
C VAL A 229 8.12 -12.93 -8.49
N ILE A 230 8.17 -13.14 -9.80
CA ILE A 230 8.54 -12.12 -10.79
C ILE A 230 7.23 -11.58 -11.38
N PRO A 231 7.09 -10.26 -11.59
CA PRO A 231 5.89 -9.71 -12.19
C PRO A 231 5.72 -10.25 -13.61
N SER A 232 4.70 -11.09 -13.84
CA SER A 232 4.39 -11.67 -15.16
C SER A 232 2.99 -11.33 -15.65
N GLY A 233 2.20 -10.63 -14.82
CA GLY A 233 0.78 -10.35 -15.07
C GLY A 233 0.36 -8.93 -14.70
N ARG A 234 -0.94 -8.77 -14.44
CA ARG A 234 -1.56 -7.51 -14.01
C ARG A 234 -1.19 -7.16 -12.57
N MET A 235 -1.18 -5.87 -12.26
CA MET A 235 -1.09 -5.35 -10.91
C MET A 235 -2.46 -4.81 -10.52
N ALA A 236 -2.98 -5.26 -9.38
CA ALA A 236 -4.19 -4.73 -8.78
C ALA A 236 -3.82 -3.52 -7.91
N THR A 237 -4.55 -2.43 -8.10
CA THR A 237 -4.39 -1.17 -7.36
C THR A 237 -5.48 -0.95 -6.30
N SER A 238 -6.41 -1.88 -6.17
CA SER A 238 -7.49 -1.87 -5.20
C SER A 238 -7.90 -3.29 -4.81
N ILE A 239 -8.60 -3.44 -3.68
CA ILE A 239 -9.15 -4.75 -3.25
C ILE A 239 -10.18 -5.28 -4.26
N ASP A 240 -10.89 -4.41 -4.97
CA ASP A 240 -11.95 -4.80 -5.92
C ASP A 240 -11.43 -5.44 -7.21
N GLU A 241 -10.16 -5.20 -7.55
CA GLU A 241 -9.48 -5.83 -8.68
C GLU A 241 -8.98 -7.24 -8.37
N LEU A 242 -8.93 -7.63 -7.09
CA LEU A 242 -8.49 -8.95 -6.66
C LEU A 242 -9.57 -9.99 -6.96
N LYS A 243 -9.21 -10.99 -7.76
CA LYS A 243 -10.09 -12.10 -8.14
C LYS A 243 -9.33 -13.41 -8.05
N VAL A 244 -9.98 -14.44 -7.52
CA VAL A 244 -9.42 -15.79 -7.35
C VAL A 244 -10.33 -16.84 -7.98
N SER A 245 -9.74 -17.85 -8.60
CA SER A 245 -10.52 -18.88 -9.31
C SER A 245 -11.14 -19.95 -8.40
N GLY A 246 -10.59 -20.15 -7.19
CA GLY A 246 -10.91 -21.26 -6.29
C GLY A 246 -10.26 -22.60 -6.67
N ILE A 247 -9.37 -22.61 -7.66
CA ILE A 247 -8.80 -23.83 -8.24
C ILE A 247 -7.32 -23.95 -7.95
N SER A 248 -6.93 -25.15 -7.51
CA SER A 248 -5.52 -25.51 -7.33
C SER A 248 -4.97 -26.14 -8.60
N VAL A 249 -4.18 -25.35 -9.32
CA VAL A 249 -3.47 -25.80 -10.54
C VAL A 249 -2.22 -26.61 -10.24
N ALA A 250 -1.70 -26.53 -9.01
CA ALA A 250 -0.56 -27.31 -8.52
C ALA A 250 -0.73 -27.61 -7.01
N PRO A 251 -1.55 -28.61 -6.64
CA PRO A 251 -1.85 -28.94 -5.25
C PRO A 251 -0.61 -29.32 -4.42
N GLU A 252 0.41 -29.86 -5.07
CA GLU A 252 1.71 -30.21 -4.48
C GLU A 252 2.66 -29.01 -4.31
N ALA A 253 2.31 -27.84 -4.85
CA ALA A 253 3.13 -26.64 -4.77
C ALA A 253 3.17 -26.10 -3.33
N TRP A 254 4.36 -25.73 -2.88
CA TRP A 254 4.62 -25.15 -1.55
C TRP A 254 4.06 -23.74 -1.41
N ALA A 255 3.84 -23.05 -2.53
CA ALA A 255 3.18 -21.75 -2.61
C ALA A 255 2.23 -21.74 -3.83
N PRO A 256 1.06 -21.10 -3.74
CA PRO A 256 0.09 -21.08 -4.83
C PRO A 256 0.46 -20.04 -5.90
N VAL A 257 -0.01 -20.25 -7.13
CA VAL A 257 -0.13 -19.13 -8.08
C VAL A 257 -1.25 -18.19 -7.62
N GLY A 258 -1.16 -16.91 -7.97
CA GLY A 258 -2.16 -15.91 -7.57
C GLY A 258 -1.54 -14.55 -7.30
N TRP A 259 -2.11 -13.81 -6.35
CA TRP A 259 -1.74 -12.43 -6.05
C TRP A 259 -0.66 -12.34 -4.96
N TYR A 260 0.35 -11.51 -5.17
CA TYR A 260 1.46 -11.28 -4.25
C TYR A 260 1.78 -9.79 -4.14
N GLY A 261 1.99 -9.29 -2.94
CA GLY A 261 2.34 -7.88 -2.73
C GLY A 261 1.77 -7.34 -1.43
N TYR A 262 1.35 -6.07 -1.44
CA TYR A 262 0.79 -5.41 -0.26
C TYR A 262 -0.52 -4.67 -0.56
N ILE A 263 -1.31 -4.50 0.51
CA ILE A 263 -2.55 -3.74 0.58
C ILE A 263 -2.41 -2.76 1.75
N GLY A 264 -2.37 -1.47 1.46
CA GLY A 264 -2.20 -0.38 2.43
C GLY A 264 -3.48 -0.11 3.24
N TYR A 265 -3.34 0.62 4.34
CA TYR A 265 -4.39 0.80 5.34
C TYR A 265 -5.67 1.41 4.75
N GLU A 266 -5.55 2.38 3.85
CA GLU A 266 -6.68 3.07 3.20
C GLU A 266 -7.32 2.26 2.06
N ALA A 267 -6.84 1.06 1.72
CA ALA A 267 -7.30 0.34 0.53
C ALA A 267 -8.77 -0.14 0.56
N ASN A 268 -9.42 -0.12 1.72
CA ASN A 268 -10.83 -0.55 1.89
C ASN A 268 -11.81 0.65 1.95
N ASP A 269 -11.39 1.87 1.57
CA ASP A 269 -11.99 3.18 1.92
C ASP A 269 -13.42 3.50 1.43
N ALA A 270 -14.10 2.69 0.62
CA ALA A 270 -15.34 3.14 -0.07
C ALA A 270 -16.52 3.59 0.85
N SER A 271 -16.43 3.48 2.18
CA SER A 271 -17.45 4.00 3.10
C SER A 271 -16.94 4.51 4.47
N PHE A 272 -15.64 4.74 4.66
CA PHE A 272 -15.06 4.97 5.99
C PHE A 272 -14.88 6.44 6.41
N GLY A 273 -15.74 7.35 5.95
CA GLY A 273 -15.91 8.70 6.51
C GLY A 273 -14.76 9.70 6.29
N THR A 274 -14.00 9.54 5.21
CA THR A 274 -13.06 10.52 4.64
C THR A 274 -13.78 11.73 4.01
N ALA A 275 -14.78 12.28 4.70
CA ALA A 275 -15.39 13.57 4.33
C ALA A 275 -14.65 14.77 4.93
N VAL A 276 -13.65 14.55 5.79
CA VAL A 276 -13.03 15.66 6.54
C VAL A 276 -11.99 16.38 5.69
N HIS A 277 -11.07 15.70 5.01
CA HIS A 277 -10.10 16.31 4.07
C HIS A 277 -9.98 15.45 2.81
N GLN A 278 -9.98 16.07 1.61
CA GLN A 278 -9.50 15.39 0.41
C GLN A 278 -7.98 15.23 0.58
N PRO A 279 -7.45 14.01 0.75
CA PRO A 279 -6.01 13.81 0.83
C PRO A 279 -5.39 14.29 -0.48
N GLN A 280 -4.19 14.87 -0.42
CA GLN A 280 -3.38 14.94 -1.62
C GLN A 280 -3.04 13.50 -2.04
N PRO A 281 -3.10 13.17 -3.34
CA PRO A 281 -2.76 11.83 -3.80
C PRO A 281 -1.36 11.46 -3.30
N SER A 282 -1.25 10.37 -2.54
CA SER A 282 0.04 9.79 -2.18
C SER A 282 0.81 9.46 -3.47
N GLU A 283 2.10 9.83 -3.53
CA GLU A 283 2.99 9.43 -4.63
C GLU A 283 3.19 7.91 -4.67
N ILE A 284 2.93 7.21 -3.57
CA ILE A 284 3.06 5.77 -3.42
C ILE A 284 1.68 5.12 -3.54
N PRO A 285 1.49 4.10 -4.41
CA PRO A 285 0.25 3.35 -4.48
C PRO A 285 -0.13 2.75 -3.12
N THR A 286 -1.39 2.91 -2.73
CA THR A 286 -1.89 2.29 -1.49
C THR A 286 -1.97 0.78 -1.63
N THR A 287 -2.17 0.23 -2.82
CA THR A 287 -2.16 -1.23 -3.07
C THR A 287 -1.31 -1.55 -4.28
N ALA A 288 -0.47 -2.58 -4.15
CA ALA A 288 0.28 -3.16 -5.25
C ALA A 288 0.32 -4.68 -5.07
N MET A 289 -0.70 -5.37 -5.58
CA MET A 289 -0.78 -6.83 -5.61
C MET A 289 -0.56 -7.30 -7.05
N MET A 290 0.51 -8.04 -7.31
CA MET A 290 0.86 -8.55 -8.63
C MET A 290 0.29 -9.96 -8.81
N TYR A 291 -0.38 -10.19 -9.94
CA TYR A 291 -0.81 -11.54 -10.30
C TYR A 291 0.35 -12.31 -10.94
N CYS A 292 0.74 -13.42 -10.30
CA CYS A 292 1.92 -14.19 -10.64
C CYS A 292 1.53 -15.65 -10.92
N THR A 293 1.81 -16.07 -12.15
CA THR A 293 1.70 -17.46 -12.61
C THR A 293 3.01 -18.23 -12.48
N GLU A 294 4.11 -17.54 -12.22
CA GLU A 294 5.44 -18.11 -12.09
C GLU A 294 5.91 -17.93 -10.64
N VAL A 295 6.03 -19.04 -9.90
CA VAL A 295 6.30 -19.03 -8.46
C VAL A 295 7.49 -19.92 -8.14
N ILE A 296 8.41 -19.40 -7.33
CA ILE A 296 9.59 -20.11 -6.85
C ILE A 296 9.51 -20.17 -5.33
N ALA A 297 9.20 -21.32 -4.76
CA ALA A 297 9.14 -21.53 -3.32
C ALA A 297 10.40 -22.26 -2.83
N ILE A 298 11.05 -21.76 -1.79
CA ILE A 298 12.36 -22.21 -1.33
C ILE A 298 12.26 -22.69 0.13
N ARG A 299 12.79 -23.88 0.40
CA ARG A 299 12.90 -24.46 1.74
C ARG A 299 14.30 -25.06 1.89
N GLY A 300 15.12 -24.45 2.75
CA GLY A 300 16.51 -24.85 2.90
C GLY A 300 17.31 -24.59 1.63
N ASP A 301 17.92 -25.64 1.06
CA ASP A 301 18.72 -25.61 -0.18
C ASP A 301 17.93 -26.02 -1.44
N ARG A 302 16.61 -26.15 -1.34
CA ARG A 302 15.73 -26.56 -2.43
C ARG A 302 14.77 -25.46 -2.82
N ALA A 303 14.59 -25.29 -4.12
CA ALA A 303 13.56 -24.44 -4.71
C ALA A 303 12.59 -25.30 -5.51
N GLN A 304 11.29 -25.21 -5.22
CA GLN A 304 10.22 -25.76 -6.03
C GLN A 304 9.73 -24.66 -6.99
N ILE A 305 9.73 -24.97 -8.28
CA ILE A 305 9.38 -24.06 -9.36
C ILE A 305 8.04 -24.50 -9.92
N THR A 306 7.05 -23.64 -9.84
CA THR A 306 5.70 -23.82 -10.38
C THR A 306 5.43 -22.76 -11.44
N ALA A 307 5.10 -23.19 -12.66
CA ALA A 307 4.82 -22.29 -13.78
C ALA A 307 3.96 -23.00 -14.83
N PRO A 308 3.30 -22.24 -15.75
CA PRO A 308 2.66 -22.84 -16.90
C PRO A 308 3.66 -23.69 -17.69
N SER A 309 3.26 -24.86 -18.19
CA SER A 309 4.15 -25.79 -18.89
C SER A 309 4.87 -25.15 -20.08
N SER A 310 4.26 -24.15 -20.73
CA SER A 310 4.85 -23.37 -21.83
C SER A 310 5.99 -22.42 -21.41
N ARG A 311 6.07 -22.06 -20.13
CA ARG A 311 7.09 -21.15 -19.55
C ARG A 311 8.05 -21.86 -18.61
N TRP A 312 7.67 -23.05 -18.14
CA TRP A 312 8.37 -23.75 -17.08
C TRP A 312 9.86 -24.02 -17.37
N GLU A 313 10.21 -24.47 -18.59
CA GLU A 313 11.61 -24.74 -18.95
C GLU A 313 12.47 -23.47 -18.87
N GLN A 314 11.94 -22.35 -19.38
CA GLN A 314 12.61 -21.06 -19.36
C GLN A 314 12.86 -20.58 -17.92
N LEU A 315 11.85 -20.68 -17.05
CA LEU A 315 11.98 -20.26 -15.65
C LEU A 315 12.94 -21.16 -14.88
N ARG A 316 12.86 -22.49 -15.07
CA ARG A 316 13.77 -23.45 -14.43
C ARG A 316 15.22 -23.15 -14.78
N ASP A 317 15.52 -22.97 -16.05
CA ASP A 317 16.90 -22.74 -16.49
C ASP A 317 17.41 -21.38 -16.00
N ALA A 318 16.55 -20.36 -15.95
CA ALA A 318 16.88 -19.06 -15.35
C ALA A 318 17.19 -19.18 -13.85
N VAL A 319 16.36 -19.90 -13.07
CA VAL A 319 16.57 -20.12 -11.63
C VAL A 319 17.85 -20.90 -11.36
N VAL A 320 18.10 -21.98 -12.10
CA VAL A 320 19.33 -22.79 -11.94
C VAL A 320 20.56 -21.95 -12.27
N ALA A 321 20.56 -21.23 -13.40
CA ALA A 321 21.67 -20.38 -13.80
C ALA A 321 21.91 -19.25 -12.79
N ALA A 322 20.86 -18.55 -12.37
CA ALA A 322 20.92 -17.49 -11.36
C ALA A 322 21.45 -18.02 -10.03
N SER A 323 21.03 -19.22 -9.60
CA SER A 323 21.47 -19.79 -8.31
C SER A 323 22.97 -20.05 -8.22
N ILE A 324 23.63 -20.27 -9.37
CA ILE A 324 25.06 -20.53 -9.49
C ILE A 324 25.84 -19.22 -9.62
N SER A 325 25.30 -18.25 -10.34
CA SER A 325 25.98 -16.99 -10.69
C SER A 325 25.60 -15.81 -9.78
N ALA A 326 24.65 -15.99 -8.86
CA ALA A 326 24.12 -14.91 -8.03
C ALA A 326 25.26 -14.17 -7.29
N PRO A 327 25.39 -12.86 -7.47
CA PRO A 327 26.35 -12.08 -6.72
C PRO A 327 25.93 -12.04 -5.25
N LYS A 328 26.91 -11.85 -4.36
CA LYS A 328 26.62 -11.48 -2.98
C LYS A 328 25.92 -10.13 -2.96
N VAL A 329 24.80 -10.06 -2.25
CA VAL A 329 24.10 -8.79 -1.98
C VAL A 329 25.08 -7.84 -1.29
N ALA A 330 25.09 -6.59 -1.75
CA ALA A 330 25.98 -5.58 -1.20
C ALA A 330 25.63 -5.28 0.26
N ARG A 331 26.60 -4.75 1.02
CA ARG A 331 26.30 -4.24 2.36
C ARG A 331 25.49 -2.95 2.22
N PHE A 332 24.40 -2.85 2.96
CA PHE A 332 23.61 -1.62 3.06
C PHE A 332 24.47 -0.46 3.58
N ASP A 333 24.40 0.68 2.87
CA ASP A 333 25.06 1.93 3.25
C ASP A 333 24.05 2.89 3.92
N PRO A 334 24.11 3.05 5.25
CA PRO A 334 23.17 3.92 5.95
C PRO A 334 23.40 5.42 5.65
N THR A 335 24.55 5.81 5.09
CA THR A 335 24.86 7.22 4.80
C THR A 335 24.07 7.79 3.63
N ALA A 336 23.47 6.92 2.82
CA ALA A 336 22.51 7.28 1.79
C ALA A 336 21.16 7.73 2.37
N ILE A 337 20.90 7.50 3.66
CA ILE A 337 19.69 7.99 4.33
C ILE A 337 20.02 9.23 5.14
N GLY A 338 19.27 10.30 4.89
CA GLY A 338 19.37 11.54 5.64
C GLY A 338 19.00 11.38 7.10
N ARG A 339 19.06 12.50 7.83
CA ARG A 339 18.71 12.50 9.24
C ARG A 339 17.23 12.18 9.41
N LEU A 340 16.93 11.18 10.24
CA LEU A 340 15.56 10.85 10.60
C LEU A 340 14.90 12.04 11.31
N GLN A 341 13.65 12.27 10.92
CA GLN A 341 12.70 13.17 11.56
C GLN A 341 11.53 12.34 12.07
N VAL A 342 10.84 12.83 13.09
CA VAL A 342 9.60 12.23 13.61
C VAL A 342 8.48 13.20 13.34
N ARG A 343 7.37 12.70 12.78
CA ARG A 343 6.24 13.53 12.35
C ARG A 343 5.60 14.27 13.52
N ASP A 344 5.30 13.55 14.61
CA ASP A 344 4.71 14.16 15.80
C ASP A 344 5.77 14.47 16.83
N SER A 345 5.78 15.72 17.31
CA SER A 345 6.53 16.07 18.52
C SER A 345 6.01 15.29 19.72
N ARG A 346 6.87 15.12 20.73
CA ARG A 346 6.51 14.45 21.98
C ARG A 346 5.28 15.10 22.63
N GLU A 347 5.23 16.43 22.63
CA GLU A 347 4.16 17.22 23.22
C GLU A 347 2.84 17.00 22.47
N ARG A 348 2.88 17.02 21.14
CA ARG A 348 1.71 16.75 20.29
C ARG A 348 1.20 15.33 20.48
N TYR A 349 2.09 14.34 20.45
CA TYR A 349 1.72 12.93 20.62
C TYR A 349 1.06 12.67 21.99
N ILE A 350 1.63 13.21 23.07
CA ILE A 350 1.05 13.11 24.43
C ILE A 350 -0.32 13.79 24.50
N ALA A 351 -0.46 15.00 23.94
CA ALA A 351 -1.76 15.70 23.92
C ALA A 351 -2.82 14.90 23.13
N THR A 352 -2.43 14.23 22.05
CA THR A 352 -3.32 13.35 21.28
C THR A 352 -3.75 12.13 22.09
N ILE A 353 -2.86 11.52 22.87
CA ILE A 353 -3.22 10.43 23.81
C ILE A 353 -4.27 10.91 24.81
N GLU A 354 -4.10 12.08 25.41
CA GLU A 354 -5.04 12.63 26.38
C GLU A 354 -6.43 12.87 25.75
N ARG A 355 -6.48 13.33 24.50
CA ARG A 355 -7.73 13.46 23.72
C ARG A 355 -8.38 12.10 23.48
N ILE A 356 -7.61 11.07 23.14
CA ILE A 356 -8.11 9.70 22.99
C ILE A 356 -8.71 9.21 24.31
N GLN A 357 -8.03 9.42 25.43
CA GLN A 357 -8.52 9.01 26.74
C GLN A 357 -9.80 9.75 27.13
N GLU A 358 -9.96 11.01 26.75
CA GLU A 358 -11.23 11.74 26.89
C GLU A 358 -12.34 11.08 26.05
N ALA A 359 -12.07 10.74 24.79
CA ALA A 359 -13.02 10.05 23.94
C ALA A 359 -13.43 8.68 24.51
N ILE A 360 -12.48 7.93 25.08
CA ILE A 360 -12.77 6.66 25.76
C ILE A 360 -13.65 6.89 27.00
N ARG A 361 -13.34 7.89 27.83
CA ARG A 361 -14.15 8.23 29.03
C ARG A 361 -15.55 8.72 28.67
N ALA A 362 -15.70 9.38 27.52
CA ALA A 362 -16.99 9.79 26.96
C ALA A 362 -17.79 8.61 26.37
N GLY A 363 -17.18 7.44 26.19
CA GLY A 363 -17.81 6.25 25.62
C GLY A 363 -17.86 6.23 24.10
N GLU A 364 -17.03 7.04 23.42
CA GLU A 364 -16.95 7.10 21.96
C GLU A 364 -16.18 5.90 21.37
N THR A 365 -15.21 5.38 22.12
CA THR A 365 -14.37 4.23 21.73
C THR A 365 -13.83 3.52 22.98
N TYR A 366 -13.27 2.32 22.83
CA TYR A 366 -12.65 1.52 23.89
C TYR A 366 -11.12 1.50 23.80
N GLU A 367 -10.59 1.47 22.59
CA GLU A 367 -9.16 1.40 22.25
C GLU A 367 -8.94 2.13 20.92
N VAL A 368 -7.84 2.88 20.81
CA VAL A 368 -7.39 3.49 19.55
C VAL A 368 -5.92 3.16 19.33
N CYS A 369 -5.57 2.57 18.19
CA CYS A 369 -4.17 2.43 17.79
C CYS A 369 -3.68 3.76 17.23
N LEU A 370 -2.98 4.55 18.05
CA LEU A 370 -2.40 5.83 17.63
C LEU A 370 -1.00 5.59 17.04
N THR A 371 -0.76 6.16 15.87
CA THR A 371 0.49 6.02 15.13
C THR A 371 1.11 7.36 14.79
N THR A 372 2.40 7.32 14.50
CA THR A 372 3.21 8.41 13.95
C THR A 372 4.24 7.79 12.99
N GLU A 373 5.10 8.60 12.40
CA GLU A 373 6.05 8.17 11.37
C GLU A 373 7.43 8.76 11.61
N LEU A 374 8.47 7.93 11.42
CA LEU A 374 9.83 8.43 11.18
C LEU A 374 10.08 8.50 9.68
N PHE A 375 10.70 9.58 9.22
CA PHE A 375 11.00 9.78 7.81
C PHE A 375 12.35 10.45 7.60
N ALA A 376 12.95 10.24 6.42
CA ALA A 376 14.19 10.88 6.00
C ALA A 376 14.23 11.07 4.49
N GLU A 377 15.03 12.04 4.04
CA GLU A 377 15.42 12.15 2.63
C GLU A 377 16.36 11.00 2.25
N VAL A 378 16.28 10.55 1.00
CA VAL A 378 17.21 9.57 0.42
C VAL A 378 18.19 10.31 -0.48
N TYR A 379 19.48 10.07 -0.25
CA TYR A 379 20.59 10.63 -1.00
C TYR A 379 21.18 9.57 -1.93
N GLY A 380 20.87 9.69 -3.23
CA GLY A 380 21.35 8.76 -4.24
C GLY A 380 20.53 7.47 -4.32
N GLU A 381 21.14 6.40 -4.85
CA GLU A 381 20.46 5.11 -5.03
C GLU A 381 20.68 4.20 -3.82
N VAL A 382 19.59 3.63 -3.31
CA VAL A 382 19.60 2.65 -2.21
C VAL A 382 19.15 1.30 -2.76
N ASP A 383 19.96 0.25 -2.56
CA ASP A 383 19.61 -1.12 -2.94
C ASP A 383 18.62 -1.73 -1.93
N PRO A 384 17.36 -2.02 -2.33
CA PRO A 384 16.37 -2.62 -1.43
C PRO A 384 16.76 -4.01 -0.94
N ALA A 385 17.50 -4.80 -1.74
CA ALA A 385 17.94 -6.13 -1.35
C ALA A 385 18.99 -6.06 -0.22
N ALA A 386 19.90 -5.09 -0.32
CA ALA A 386 20.87 -4.81 0.74
C ALA A 386 20.19 -4.39 2.05
N MET A 387 19.20 -3.50 1.97
CA MET A 387 18.41 -3.08 3.13
C MET A 387 17.61 -4.25 3.73
N TYR A 388 16.98 -5.07 2.88
CA TYR A 388 16.26 -6.28 3.31
C TYR A 388 17.18 -7.24 4.07
N GLN A 389 18.39 -7.49 3.55
CA GLN A 389 19.36 -8.37 4.20
C GLN A 389 19.82 -7.80 5.55
N ALA A 390 20.06 -6.49 5.62
CA ALA A 390 20.46 -5.81 6.85
C ALA A 390 19.34 -5.85 7.91
N LEU A 391 18.10 -5.52 7.53
CA LEU A 391 16.93 -5.60 8.41
C LEU A 391 16.69 -7.04 8.90
N SER A 392 16.78 -8.01 7.98
CA SER A 392 16.62 -9.45 8.27
C SER A 392 17.64 -9.98 9.26
N THR A 393 18.84 -9.38 9.28
CA THR A 393 19.91 -9.73 10.22
C THR A 393 19.69 -9.05 11.58
N ALA A 394 19.23 -7.81 11.58
CA ALA A 394 18.96 -7.03 12.78
C ALA A 394 17.76 -7.56 13.58
N VAL A 395 16.69 -8.01 12.88
CA VAL A 395 15.44 -8.45 13.49
C VAL A 395 15.04 -9.82 12.97
N PRO A 396 15.23 -10.88 13.79
CA PRO A 396 14.61 -12.17 13.52
C PRO A 396 13.09 -12.02 13.64
N ALA A 397 12.40 -12.03 12.51
CA ALA A 397 10.94 -11.97 12.44
C ALA A 397 10.40 -13.22 11.73
N PRO A 398 9.23 -13.74 12.14
CA PRO A 398 8.62 -14.92 11.52
C PRO A 398 8.14 -14.64 10.08
N MET A 399 7.86 -13.39 9.74
CA MET A 399 7.42 -12.96 8.41
C MET A 399 8.26 -11.79 7.94
N ARG A 400 9.07 -12.00 6.91
CA ARG A 400 9.87 -10.94 6.27
C ARG A 400 9.45 -10.79 4.83
N SER A 401 9.43 -9.57 4.33
CA SER A 401 9.00 -9.30 2.95
C SER A 401 9.87 -8.24 2.30
N LEU A 402 10.11 -8.40 1.01
CA LEU A 402 10.66 -7.40 0.10
C LEU A 402 9.75 -7.33 -1.12
N VAL A 403 9.02 -6.23 -1.28
CA VAL A 403 8.24 -5.95 -2.49
C VAL A 403 8.91 -4.78 -3.21
N VAL A 404 9.23 -4.94 -4.49
CA VAL A 404 9.91 -3.92 -5.29
C VAL A 404 9.11 -3.69 -6.57
N THR A 405 8.56 -2.48 -6.69
CA THR A 405 7.94 -1.96 -7.91
C THR A 405 8.83 -0.90 -8.55
N ASP A 406 8.37 -0.25 -9.62
CA ASP A 406 9.10 0.86 -10.24
C ASP A 406 9.08 2.14 -9.37
N GLU A 407 8.12 2.25 -8.46
CA GLU A 407 7.85 3.47 -7.68
C GLU A 407 8.31 3.35 -6.22
N VAL A 408 8.24 2.13 -5.65
CA VAL A 408 8.46 1.90 -4.23
C VAL A 408 9.08 0.54 -3.95
N ALA A 409 9.91 0.48 -2.90
CA ALA A 409 10.30 -0.75 -2.25
C ALA A 409 9.77 -0.82 -0.81
N VAL A 410 9.13 -1.94 -0.47
CA VAL A 410 8.58 -2.21 0.87
C VAL A 410 9.42 -3.31 1.51
N VAL A 411 10.13 -2.97 2.59
CA VAL A 411 11.06 -3.86 3.29
C VAL A 411 10.53 -4.12 4.70
N SER A 412 9.96 -5.29 4.94
CA SER A 412 9.18 -5.61 6.14
C SER A 412 9.81 -6.73 6.98
N ALA A 413 9.75 -6.58 8.31
CA ALA A 413 10.10 -7.61 9.30
C ALA A 413 8.97 -7.75 10.33
N SER A 414 7.81 -8.21 9.88
CA SER A 414 6.59 -8.26 10.66
C SER A 414 6.58 -9.41 11.69
N PRO A 415 6.27 -9.13 12.96
CA PRO A 415 6.03 -10.15 13.97
C PRO A 415 4.60 -10.68 13.98
N GLU A 416 3.64 -10.01 13.33
CA GLU A 416 2.21 -10.28 13.51
C GLU A 416 1.55 -10.76 12.22
N ARG A 417 0.89 -11.91 12.31
CA ARG A 417 0.13 -12.49 11.21
C ARG A 417 -1.27 -11.92 11.23
N PHE A 418 -1.66 -11.28 10.14
CA PHE A 418 -3.00 -10.74 9.98
C PHE A 418 -4.00 -11.89 9.77
N ILE A 419 -3.86 -12.60 8.66
CA ILE A 419 -4.76 -13.67 8.23
C ILE A 419 -3.96 -14.79 7.59
N THR A 420 -4.28 -16.02 7.96
CA THR A 420 -3.99 -17.20 7.15
C THR A 420 -5.28 -17.91 6.78
N MET A 421 -5.30 -18.48 5.59
CA MET A 421 -6.39 -19.33 5.14
C MET A 421 -5.83 -20.56 4.47
N ASN A 422 -6.26 -21.72 4.92
CA ASN A 422 -6.00 -22.99 4.28
C ASN A 422 -7.20 -23.93 4.50
N ASP A 423 -7.56 -24.72 3.49
CA ASP A 423 -8.69 -25.67 3.57
C ASP A 423 -10.01 -25.02 4.05
N ARG A 424 -10.25 -23.76 3.64
CA ARG A 424 -11.40 -22.93 4.07
C ARG A 424 -11.47 -22.66 5.58
N VAL A 425 -10.40 -22.90 6.32
CA VAL A 425 -10.25 -22.45 7.70
C VAL A 425 -9.46 -21.15 7.70
N VAL A 426 -10.01 -20.12 8.33
CA VAL A 426 -9.35 -18.82 8.50
C VAL A 426 -8.80 -18.72 9.91
N PHE A 427 -7.57 -18.22 10.04
CA PHE A 427 -6.93 -17.93 11.31
C PHE A 427 -6.42 -16.49 11.34
N SER A 428 -6.49 -15.86 12.51
CA SER A 428 -5.82 -14.60 12.81
C SER A 428 -5.16 -14.71 14.17
N SER A 429 -3.95 -14.15 14.31
CA SER A 429 -3.16 -14.27 15.55
C SER A 429 -2.71 -12.91 16.10
N PRO A 430 -3.63 -12.13 16.72
CA PRO A 430 -3.29 -10.82 17.29
C PRO A 430 -2.25 -10.92 18.41
N ILE A 431 -1.33 -9.96 18.43
CA ILE A 431 -0.26 -9.85 19.44
C ILE A 431 -0.42 -8.53 20.20
N LYS A 432 -0.45 -8.57 21.55
CA LYS A 432 -0.49 -7.36 22.39
C LYS A 432 0.31 -7.54 23.67
N GLY A 433 1.28 -6.66 23.90
CA GLY A 433 2.23 -6.82 25.01
C GLY A 433 3.45 -7.64 24.61
N THR A 434 4.62 -7.13 24.98
CA THR A 434 5.92 -7.73 24.67
C THR A 434 6.87 -7.46 25.82
N ARG A 435 7.71 -8.43 26.15
CA ARG A 435 8.84 -8.25 27.08
C ARG A 435 10.12 -8.76 26.45
N LYS A 436 11.25 -8.10 26.69
CA LYS A 436 12.56 -8.55 26.21
C LYS A 436 12.98 -9.80 26.97
N ARG A 437 13.62 -10.77 26.31
CA ARG A 437 14.24 -11.92 27.00
C ARG A 437 15.40 -11.46 27.89
N SER A 438 15.56 -12.15 29.01
CA SER A 438 16.72 -11.99 29.89
C SER A 438 17.65 -13.20 29.81
N ALA A 439 18.96 -12.96 29.89
CA ALA A 439 19.95 -14.03 30.03
C ALA A 439 19.93 -14.68 31.42
N ASP A 440 19.40 -13.98 32.44
CA ASP A 440 19.12 -14.54 33.76
C ASP A 440 17.78 -15.28 33.75
N PRO A 441 17.75 -16.62 33.92
CA PRO A 441 16.52 -17.41 33.85
C PRO A 441 15.46 -17.00 34.88
N ALA A 442 15.85 -16.54 36.07
CA ALA A 442 14.90 -16.15 37.11
C ALA A 442 14.20 -14.83 36.74
N HIS A 443 14.98 -13.86 36.24
CA HIS A 443 14.42 -12.61 35.73
C HIS A 443 13.61 -12.83 34.44
N ASP A 444 14.06 -13.71 33.55
CA ASP A 444 13.35 -14.07 32.31
C ASP A 444 11.97 -14.67 32.61
N GLN A 445 11.90 -15.56 33.59
CA GLN A 445 10.63 -16.14 34.04
C GLN A 445 9.72 -15.08 34.68
N ALA A 446 10.27 -14.16 35.48
CA ALA A 446 9.50 -13.06 36.07
C ALA A 446 8.91 -12.13 35.00
N LEU A 447 9.64 -11.85 33.91
CA LEU A 447 9.14 -11.08 32.77
C LEU A 447 8.01 -11.80 32.03
N ALA A 448 8.12 -13.12 31.87
CA ALA A 448 7.04 -13.94 31.30
C ALA A 448 5.79 -13.98 32.19
N ASP A 449 5.97 -14.05 33.52
CA ASP A 449 4.88 -14.04 34.49
C ASP A 449 4.20 -12.67 34.60
N ASP A 450 4.97 -11.58 34.52
CA ASP A 450 4.47 -10.21 34.38
C ASP A 450 3.60 -10.09 33.12
N LEU A 451 4.13 -10.44 31.95
CA LEU A 451 3.37 -10.39 30.69
C LEU A 451 2.08 -11.23 30.73
N ARG A 452 2.12 -12.40 31.39
CA ARG A 452 0.95 -13.28 31.51
C ARG A 452 -0.17 -12.66 32.35
N SER A 453 0.18 -11.87 33.35
CA SER A 453 -0.74 -11.35 34.37
C SER A 453 -0.99 -9.84 34.28
N ASN A 454 -0.27 -9.12 33.43
CA ASN A 454 -0.40 -7.68 33.27
C ASN A 454 -1.81 -7.31 32.79
N PRO A 455 -2.56 -6.49 33.55
CA PRO A 455 -3.95 -6.20 33.24
C PRO A 455 -4.13 -5.35 31.97
N LYS A 456 -3.18 -4.47 31.64
CA LYS A 456 -3.21 -3.65 30.41
C LYS A 456 -3.03 -4.54 29.18
N ASP A 457 -1.94 -5.30 29.12
CA ASP A 457 -1.61 -6.17 27.97
C ASP A 457 -2.76 -7.17 27.68
N ARG A 458 -3.34 -7.76 28.73
CA ARG A 458 -4.48 -8.67 28.60
C ARG A 458 -5.76 -7.97 28.11
N ALA A 459 -6.02 -6.75 28.57
CA ALA A 459 -7.20 -5.99 28.17
C ALA A 459 -7.13 -5.61 26.68
N GLU A 460 -5.98 -5.10 26.22
CA GLU A 460 -5.73 -4.81 24.81
C GLU A 460 -5.90 -6.07 23.95
N ASN A 461 -5.28 -7.18 24.37
CA ASN A 461 -5.37 -8.42 23.62
C ASN A 461 -6.82 -8.92 23.51
N LEU A 462 -7.56 -8.90 24.62
CA LEU A 462 -8.96 -9.34 24.67
C LEU A 462 -9.85 -8.51 23.75
N MET A 463 -9.71 -7.18 23.76
CA MET A 463 -10.50 -6.29 22.90
C MET A 463 -10.28 -6.58 21.42
N ILE A 464 -9.02 -6.78 21.00
CA ILE A 464 -8.72 -7.14 19.61
C ILE A 464 -9.21 -8.54 19.26
N VAL A 465 -9.09 -9.51 20.17
CA VAL A 465 -9.65 -10.85 19.95
C VAL A 465 -11.16 -10.79 19.73
N ASP A 466 -11.89 -10.05 20.54
CA ASP A 466 -13.34 -9.90 20.38
C ASP A 466 -13.72 -9.18 19.08
N LEU A 467 -12.95 -8.17 18.67
CA LEU A 467 -13.11 -7.51 17.37
C LEU A 467 -12.90 -8.48 16.20
N VAL A 468 -11.80 -9.25 16.23
CA VAL A 468 -11.49 -10.23 15.17
C VAL A 468 -12.55 -11.34 15.13
N ARG A 469 -13.04 -11.82 16.28
CA ARG A 469 -14.15 -12.77 16.32
C ARG A 469 -15.41 -12.22 15.65
N ASN A 470 -15.74 -10.96 15.94
CA ASN A 470 -16.88 -10.28 15.32
C ASN A 470 -16.70 -10.17 13.80
N ASP A 471 -15.52 -9.78 13.34
CA ASP A 471 -15.24 -9.62 11.91
C ASP A 471 -15.32 -10.95 11.17
N LEU A 472 -14.69 -12.01 11.70
CA LEU A 472 -14.73 -13.35 11.11
C LEU A 472 -16.14 -13.96 11.13
N ALA A 473 -16.97 -13.65 12.13
CA ALA A 473 -18.35 -14.15 12.19
C ALA A 473 -19.23 -13.70 11.02
N ARG A 474 -18.82 -12.68 10.25
CA ARG A 474 -19.54 -12.19 9.07
C ARG A 474 -19.33 -13.08 7.84
N VAL A 475 -18.26 -13.86 7.80
CA VAL A 475 -17.81 -14.66 6.64
C VAL A 475 -17.61 -16.15 6.97
N CYS A 476 -17.72 -16.51 8.24
CA CYS A 476 -17.63 -17.89 8.72
C CYS A 476 -19.02 -18.49 8.97
N GLU A 477 -19.08 -19.82 8.91
CA GLU A 477 -20.25 -20.61 9.28
C GLU A 477 -20.70 -20.27 10.71
N PRO A 478 -22.00 -19.98 10.95
CA PRO A 478 -22.48 -19.61 12.28
C PRO A 478 -22.08 -20.62 13.36
N GLY A 479 -21.44 -20.13 14.43
CA GLY A 479 -20.97 -20.96 15.55
C GLY A 479 -19.62 -21.67 15.32
N SER A 480 -18.98 -21.48 14.17
CA SER A 480 -17.65 -22.04 13.89
C SER A 480 -16.49 -21.24 14.50
N VAL A 481 -16.69 -19.93 14.71
CA VAL A 481 -15.63 -19.03 15.21
C VAL A 481 -15.26 -19.36 16.66
N ARG A 482 -13.99 -19.65 16.91
CA ARG A 482 -13.43 -20.10 18.20
C ARG A 482 -12.15 -19.37 18.54
N VAL A 483 -11.79 -19.40 19.82
CA VAL A 483 -10.52 -18.88 20.35
C VAL A 483 -9.78 -20.04 21.01
N PRO A 484 -9.06 -20.87 20.25
CA PRO A 484 -8.32 -22.01 20.81
C PRO A 484 -7.24 -21.56 21.81
N GLU A 485 -6.67 -20.38 21.64
CA GLU A 485 -5.65 -19.82 22.51
C GLU A 485 -5.96 -18.35 22.83
N LEU A 486 -6.03 -17.99 24.11
CA LEU A 486 -6.34 -16.64 24.58
C LEU A 486 -5.26 -16.14 25.55
N CYS A 487 -4.59 -15.05 25.18
CA CYS A 487 -3.55 -14.37 25.94
C CYS A 487 -2.47 -15.35 26.45
N ALA A 488 -1.95 -16.18 25.56
CA ALA A 488 -0.88 -17.12 25.87
C ALA A 488 0.49 -16.48 25.67
N VAL A 489 1.42 -16.80 26.57
CA VAL A 489 2.79 -16.29 26.48
C VAL A 489 3.62 -17.25 25.62
N HIS A 490 4.11 -16.73 24.50
CA HIS A 490 5.04 -17.41 23.61
C HIS A 490 6.44 -16.80 23.77
N SER A 491 7.44 -17.66 23.95
CA SER A 491 8.84 -17.24 24.17
C SER A 491 9.68 -17.48 22.92
N PHE A 492 10.15 -16.39 22.30
CA PHE A 492 11.07 -16.41 21.17
C PHE A 492 12.51 -16.13 21.64
N THR A 493 13.46 -16.16 20.70
CA THR A 493 14.89 -15.95 20.98
C THR A 493 15.18 -14.62 21.69
N THR A 494 14.46 -13.54 21.33
CA THR A 494 14.75 -12.18 21.81
C THR A 494 13.63 -11.56 22.64
N VAL A 495 12.39 -12.06 22.53
CA VAL A 495 11.22 -11.52 23.24
C VAL A 495 10.27 -12.61 23.74
N HIS A 496 9.49 -12.30 24.78
CA HIS A 496 8.22 -12.94 25.12
C HIS A 496 7.07 -12.11 24.52
N GLN A 497 6.06 -12.78 23.97
CA GLN A 497 4.88 -12.12 23.39
C GLN A 497 3.60 -12.76 23.91
N LEU A 498 2.55 -11.95 24.08
CA LEU A 498 1.22 -12.42 24.40
C LEU A 498 0.43 -12.56 23.10
N ILE A 499 0.10 -13.80 22.73
CA ILE A 499 -0.55 -14.16 21.47
C ILE A 499 -1.91 -14.79 21.79
N SER A 500 -2.89 -14.47 20.95
CA SER A 500 -4.15 -15.20 20.87
C SER A 500 -4.36 -15.71 19.47
N THR A 501 -5.12 -16.78 19.32
CA THR A 501 -5.52 -17.31 18.02
C THR A 501 -7.02 -17.31 17.93
N VAL A 502 -7.55 -16.71 16.87
CA VAL A 502 -8.95 -16.79 16.48
C VAL A 502 -9.04 -17.61 15.20
N GLU A 503 -9.90 -18.61 15.18
CA GLU A 503 -10.12 -19.47 14.01
C GLU A 503 -11.61 -19.53 13.66
N GLY A 504 -11.93 -19.79 12.39
CA GLY A 504 -13.29 -20.00 11.93
C GLY A 504 -13.36 -20.83 10.64
N GLN A 505 -14.49 -21.50 10.42
CA GLN A 505 -14.75 -22.21 9.17
C GLN A 505 -15.45 -21.26 8.20
N LEU A 506 -14.84 -20.96 7.05
CA LEU A 506 -15.44 -20.09 6.05
C LEU A 506 -16.68 -20.73 5.42
N CYS A 507 -17.67 -19.90 5.12
CA CYS A 507 -18.82 -20.31 4.33
C CYS A 507 -18.38 -20.85 2.96
N SER A 508 -19.13 -21.80 2.40
CA SER A 508 -18.78 -22.40 1.11
C SER A 508 -18.72 -21.39 -0.04
N THR A 509 -19.44 -20.27 0.07
CA THR A 509 -19.48 -19.19 -0.92
C THR A 509 -18.47 -18.07 -0.66
N SER A 510 -17.83 -18.04 0.51
CA SER A 510 -16.89 -16.97 0.85
C SER A 510 -15.50 -17.22 0.24
N THR A 511 -14.88 -16.14 -0.19
CA THR A 511 -13.54 -16.06 -0.77
C THR A 511 -12.58 -15.31 0.16
N PRO A 512 -11.24 -15.42 -0.03
CA PRO A 512 -10.28 -14.59 0.70
C PRO A 512 -10.56 -13.08 0.61
N ILE A 513 -11.11 -12.61 -0.51
CA ILE A 513 -11.44 -11.19 -0.72
C ILE A 513 -12.59 -10.78 0.20
N ASP A 514 -13.58 -11.64 0.41
CA ASP A 514 -14.66 -11.39 1.38
C ASP A 514 -14.13 -11.30 2.81
N VAL A 515 -13.17 -12.18 3.16
CA VAL A 515 -12.50 -12.15 4.47
C VAL A 515 -11.75 -10.84 4.64
N LEU A 516 -10.96 -10.42 3.65
CA LEU A 516 -10.27 -9.14 3.66
C LEU A 516 -11.23 -7.98 3.87
N ARG A 517 -12.32 -7.88 3.10
CA ARG A 517 -13.33 -6.81 3.26
C ARG A 517 -13.97 -6.80 4.65
N ALA A 518 -14.19 -7.97 5.24
CA ALA A 518 -14.81 -8.07 6.56
C ALA A 518 -13.87 -7.69 7.71
N THR A 519 -12.56 -7.92 7.55
CA THR A 519 -11.57 -7.87 8.62
C THR A 519 -10.58 -6.73 8.51
N PHE A 520 -10.41 -6.13 7.33
CA PHE A 520 -9.42 -5.09 7.05
C PHE A 520 -10.02 -3.67 7.18
N PRO A 521 -9.28 -2.69 7.72
CA PRO A 521 -7.92 -2.80 8.26
C PRO A 521 -7.84 -3.66 9.53
N GLY A 522 -6.66 -4.22 9.79
CA GLY A 522 -6.45 -5.14 10.90
C GLY A 522 -6.87 -4.53 12.24
N GLY A 523 -7.55 -5.33 13.07
CA GLY A 523 -8.08 -4.87 14.36
C GLY A 523 -7.01 -4.26 15.28
N SER A 524 -5.83 -4.89 15.32
CA SER A 524 -4.67 -4.43 16.10
C SER A 524 -4.13 -3.06 15.69
N MET A 525 -4.38 -2.66 14.45
CA MET A 525 -3.95 -1.39 13.86
C MET A 525 -5.09 -0.38 13.73
N THR A 526 -6.27 -0.66 14.27
CA THR A 526 -7.40 0.27 14.28
C THR A 526 -7.81 0.56 15.71
N GLY A 527 -8.68 -0.28 16.27
CA GLY A 527 -9.26 -0.14 17.60
C GLY A 527 -10.75 -0.53 17.58
N ALA A 528 -11.42 -0.36 18.71
CA ALA A 528 -12.77 -0.88 18.90
C ALA A 528 -13.70 0.15 19.54
N PRO A 529 -14.93 0.38 19.02
CA PRO A 529 -15.50 -0.18 17.78
C PRO A 529 -14.81 0.35 16.50
N LYS A 530 -14.52 -0.53 15.55
CA LYS A 530 -13.65 -0.24 14.38
C LYS A 530 -14.06 1.00 13.59
N HIS A 531 -15.31 1.07 13.12
CA HIS A 531 -15.78 2.19 12.28
C HIS A 531 -15.65 3.55 12.98
N ARG A 532 -16.14 3.66 14.23
CA ARG A 532 -16.06 4.92 15.00
C ARG A 532 -14.62 5.29 15.31
N THR A 533 -13.79 4.31 15.63
CA THR A 533 -12.38 4.51 15.95
C THR A 533 -11.58 4.99 14.76
N MET A 534 -11.82 4.45 13.56
CA MET A 534 -11.13 4.92 12.36
C MET A 534 -11.45 6.39 12.04
N HIS A 535 -12.68 6.88 12.28
CA HIS A 535 -12.96 8.32 12.18
C HIS A 535 -12.16 9.16 13.17
N ILE A 536 -12.02 8.67 14.40
CA ILE A 536 -11.20 9.33 15.43
C ILE A 536 -9.72 9.35 15.00
N ILE A 537 -9.21 8.24 14.46
CA ILE A 537 -7.84 8.15 13.93
C ILE A 537 -7.61 9.20 12.84
N THR A 538 -8.49 9.26 11.83
CA THR A 538 -8.36 10.22 10.74
C THR A 538 -8.34 11.67 11.24
N GLU A 539 -9.18 12.02 12.22
CA GLU A 539 -9.19 13.36 12.81
C GLU A 539 -7.92 13.67 13.60
N LEU A 540 -7.43 12.70 14.38
CA LEU A 540 -6.36 12.91 15.34
C LEU A 540 -4.95 12.82 14.73
N GLU A 541 -4.74 11.89 13.81
CA GLU A 541 -3.46 11.74 13.09
C GLU A 541 -3.34 12.82 12.01
N GLY A 542 -4.44 13.11 11.29
CA GLY A 542 -4.47 14.16 10.27
C GLY A 542 -3.70 13.82 8.99
N HIS A 543 -3.32 12.56 8.79
CA HIS A 543 -2.65 12.06 7.59
C HIS A 543 -3.05 10.60 7.30
N GLU A 544 -2.75 10.13 6.08
CA GLU A 544 -2.86 8.72 5.70
C GLU A 544 -1.67 7.92 6.26
N ARG A 545 -1.88 6.64 6.55
CA ARG A 545 -0.83 5.70 6.94
C ARG A 545 -0.19 5.00 5.74
N GLY A 546 -0.91 4.93 4.62
CA GLY A 546 -0.42 4.36 3.37
C GLY A 546 -0.12 2.87 3.51
N VAL A 547 1.08 2.44 3.12
CA VAL A 547 1.50 1.04 3.21
C VAL A 547 1.56 0.55 4.67
N TYR A 548 1.96 1.43 5.59
CA TYR A 548 2.01 1.10 7.02
C TYR A 548 0.62 0.81 7.58
N SER A 549 0.53 -0.09 8.57
CA SER A 549 -0.74 -0.60 9.11
C SER A 549 -1.61 -1.39 8.13
N GLY A 550 -1.15 -1.59 6.89
CA GLY A 550 -1.75 -2.47 5.91
C GLY A 550 -1.43 -3.95 6.13
N CYS A 551 -1.51 -4.76 5.07
CA CYS A 551 -1.06 -6.15 5.06
C CYS A 551 -0.19 -6.47 3.84
N ILE A 552 0.67 -7.49 3.97
CA ILE A 552 1.64 -7.91 2.95
C ILE A 552 1.72 -9.44 2.92
N GLY A 553 1.75 -10.04 1.73
CA GLY A 553 1.78 -11.49 1.57
C GLY A 553 1.19 -11.97 0.25
N TYR A 554 0.43 -13.06 0.29
CA TYR A 554 -0.18 -13.65 -0.91
C TYR A 554 -1.63 -14.10 -0.72
N ILE A 555 -2.36 -14.11 -1.84
CA ILE A 555 -3.72 -14.66 -2.00
C ILE A 555 -3.71 -15.56 -3.23
N GLY A 556 -3.74 -16.87 -3.00
CA GLY A 556 -3.69 -17.89 -4.03
C GLY A 556 -5.02 -18.12 -4.73
N ASP A 557 -4.96 -18.55 -5.98
CA ASP A 557 -6.13 -18.99 -6.73
C ASP A 557 -6.83 -20.19 -6.09
N ASP A 558 -6.10 -21.01 -5.36
CA ASP A 558 -6.64 -22.14 -4.59
C ASP A 558 -7.16 -21.76 -3.20
N LEU A 559 -7.36 -20.45 -2.98
CA LEU A 559 -7.83 -19.85 -1.72
C LEU A 559 -6.80 -19.87 -0.58
N ARG A 560 -5.61 -20.48 -0.75
CA ARG A 560 -4.56 -20.37 0.26
C ARG A 560 -4.12 -18.92 0.38
N THR A 561 -4.07 -18.41 1.60
CA THR A 561 -3.74 -17.01 1.88
C THR A 561 -2.82 -16.95 3.09
N ASP A 562 -1.77 -16.15 3.05
CA ASP A 562 -0.98 -15.79 4.23
C ASP A 562 -0.58 -14.32 4.11
N LEU A 563 -1.07 -13.51 5.03
CA LEU A 563 -0.91 -12.07 5.08
C LEU A 563 -0.38 -11.67 6.45
N ALA A 564 0.73 -10.94 6.46
CA ALA A 564 1.30 -10.32 7.66
C ALA A 564 0.81 -8.88 7.79
N MET A 565 0.69 -8.37 9.03
CA MET A 565 0.48 -6.94 9.24
C MET A 565 1.71 -6.15 8.80
N VAL A 566 1.54 -5.00 8.17
CA VAL A 566 2.65 -4.11 7.78
C VAL A 566 3.05 -3.26 8.97
N ILE A 567 3.94 -3.82 9.79
CA ILE A 567 4.57 -3.18 10.94
C ILE A 567 6.05 -3.58 10.97
N ARG A 568 6.89 -2.72 11.57
CA ARG A 568 8.36 -2.81 11.46
C ARG A 568 8.80 -2.89 10.00
N THR A 569 8.32 -1.93 9.22
CA THR A 569 8.46 -1.90 7.77
C THR A 569 9.03 -0.57 7.34
N VAL A 570 10.05 -0.63 6.49
CA VAL A 570 10.56 0.52 5.76
C VAL A 570 9.83 0.62 4.42
N VAL A 571 9.32 1.80 4.12
CA VAL A 571 8.80 2.17 2.79
C VAL A 571 9.81 3.11 2.15
N LEU A 572 10.37 2.70 1.02
CA LEU A 572 11.46 3.39 0.35
C LEU A 572 11.01 3.84 -1.04
N SER A 573 11.03 5.13 -1.29
CA SER A 573 10.90 5.74 -2.62
C SER A 573 12.28 6.20 -3.12
N PRO A 574 12.40 6.68 -4.37
CA PRO A 574 13.65 7.25 -4.87
C PRO A 574 14.18 8.46 -4.07
N THR A 575 13.31 9.17 -3.34
CA THR A 575 13.65 10.43 -2.66
C THR A 575 13.41 10.40 -1.15
N THR A 576 12.66 9.43 -0.65
CA THR A 576 12.23 9.37 0.76
C THR A 576 12.26 7.96 1.33
N LEU A 577 12.52 7.89 2.63
CA LEU A 577 12.35 6.71 3.46
C LEU A 577 11.30 7.04 4.52
N SER A 578 10.38 6.11 4.77
CA SER A 578 9.44 6.22 5.88
C SER A 578 9.27 4.92 6.67
N TYR A 579 8.90 5.08 7.94
CA TYR A 579 8.73 3.98 8.90
C TYR A 579 7.67 4.36 9.93
N GLY A 580 6.50 3.74 9.81
CA GLY A 580 5.41 3.94 10.76
C GLY A 580 5.65 3.24 12.08
N VAL A 581 5.19 3.86 13.17
CA VAL A 581 5.31 3.35 14.53
C VAL A 581 4.13 3.83 15.38
N GLY A 582 3.66 3.00 16.32
CA GLY A 582 2.53 3.36 17.15
C GLY A 582 2.16 2.27 18.15
N GLY A 583 1.08 2.49 18.89
CA GLY A 583 0.63 1.64 19.98
C GLY A 583 -0.87 1.78 20.26
N ALA A 584 -1.41 0.82 20.99
CA ALA A 584 -2.79 0.86 21.45
C ALA A 584 -2.92 1.79 22.64
N ILE A 585 -3.85 2.74 22.54
CA ILE A 585 -4.17 3.67 23.61
C ILE A 585 -5.49 3.24 24.23
N ILE A 586 -5.43 2.96 25.53
CA ILE A 586 -6.59 2.60 26.34
C ILE A 586 -6.72 3.54 27.54
N ALA A 587 -7.81 3.42 28.30
CA ALA A 587 -8.03 4.23 29.50
C ALA A 587 -6.94 4.08 30.57
N LEU A 588 -6.17 2.98 30.53
CA LEU A 588 -5.06 2.69 31.45
C LEU A 588 -3.68 3.10 30.92
N SER A 589 -3.58 3.61 29.68
CA SER A 589 -2.30 4.01 29.08
C SER A 589 -1.69 5.19 29.84
N ASP A 590 -0.37 5.14 30.06
CA ASP A 590 0.40 6.29 30.54
C ASP A 590 1.03 7.02 29.35
N PRO A 591 0.71 8.30 29.10
CA PRO A 591 1.20 8.99 27.91
C PRO A 591 2.73 9.03 27.76
N ALA A 592 3.47 9.05 28.87
CA ALA A 592 4.94 9.06 28.81
C ALA A 592 5.51 7.67 28.47
N GLU A 593 4.90 6.60 28.99
CA GLU A 593 5.26 5.23 28.63
C GLU A 593 4.96 4.92 27.15
N GLU A 594 3.82 5.38 26.61
CA GLU A 594 3.48 5.19 25.19
C GLU A 594 4.48 5.88 24.25
N TRP A 595 4.94 7.09 24.60
CA TRP A 595 6.01 7.76 23.85
C TRP A 595 7.34 6.97 23.90
N ALA A 596 7.69 6.45 25.08
CA ALA A 596 8.87 5.60 25.24
C ALA A 596 8.75 4.28 24.45
N GLU A 597 7.54 3.76 24.31
CA GLU A 597 7.26 2.58 23.50
C GLU A 597 7.50 2.83 22.01
N ILE A 598 7.09 3.98 21.47
CA ILE A 598 7.42 4.36 20.08
C ILE A 598 8.93 4.37 19.88
N THR A 599 9.68 5.04 20.76
CA THR A 599 11.15 5.08 20.68
C THR A 599 11.76 3.67 20.71
N THR A 600 11.18 2.78 21.50
CA THR A 600 11.62 1.38 21.60
C THR A 600 11.30 0.58 20.34
N LYS A 601 10.10 0.75 19.77
CA LYS A 601 9.68 0.09 18.53
C LYS A 601 10.49 0.54 17.32
N SER A 602 10.88 1.81 17.27
CA SER A 602 11.73 2.37 16.22
C SER A 602 13.19 1.94 16.29
N ARG A 603 13.63 1.33 17.41
CA ARG A 603 15.03 0.90 17.63
C ARG A 603 15.60 0.10 16.46
N VAL A 604 14.77 -0.73 15.84
CA VAL A 604 15.12 -1.51 14.66
C VAL A 604 15.65 -0.65 13.52
N LEU A 605 14.93 0.42 13.18
CA LEU A 605 15.34 1.36 12.13
C LEU A 605 16.54 2.19 12.57
N LEU A 606 16.53 2.65 13.82
CA LEU A 606 17.60 3.47 14.38
C LEU A 606 18.95 2.75 14.34
N ASP A 607 18.99 1.49 14.77
CA ASP A 607 20.19 0.67 14.76
C ASP A 607 20.62 0.33 13.32
N LEU A 608 19.67 0.15 12.39
CA LEU A 608 19.94 -0.08 10.97
C LEU A 608 20.62 1.13 10.31
N LEU A 609 20.22 2.34 10.70
CA LEU A 609 20.72 3.60 10.15
C LEU A 609 21.87 4.21 10.95
N ASP A 610 22.24 3.62 12.09
CA ASP A 610 23.21 4.19 13.05
C ASP A 610 22.82 5.62 13.48
N GLN A 611 21.54 5.82 13.78
CA GLN A 611 20.98 7.12 14.21
C GLN A 611 20.27 7.00 15.56
N GLU A 612 20.18 8.10 16.31
CA GLU A 612 19.33 8.18 17.49
C GLU A 612 17.87 8.49 17.14
N PHE A 613 16.95 8.21 18.05
CA PHE A 613 15.55 8.61 17.86
C PHE A 613 15.46 10.12 17.67
N PRO A 614 14.73 10.64 16.66
CA PRO A 614 14.65 12.06 16.41
C PRO A 614 14.18 12.81 17.65
N GLN A 615 14.95 13.81 18.05
CA GLN A 615 14.63 14.66 19.18
C GLN A 615 14.21 16.04 18.68
N SER A 616 13.46 16.74 19.52
CA SER A 616 13.03 18.12 19.31
C SER A 616 14.22 19.00 18.91
N LEU A 617 14.14 19.58 17.72
CA LEU A 617 15.26 20.24 17.06
C LEU A 617 15.17 21.76 17.23
N ILE A 618 16.17 22.35 17.87
CA ILE A 618 16.38 23.80 17.85
C ILE A 618 17.29 24.14 16.69
N ILE A 619 16.89 25.15 15.90
CA ILE A 619 17.70 25.61 14.78
C ILE A 619 17.88 27.11 14.81
N ASP A 620 19.00 27.57 14.24
CA ASP A 620 19.07 28.89 13.65
C ASP A 620 19.79 28.84 12.31
N SER A 621 19.48 29.77 11.40
CA SER A 621 20.11 29.82 10.09
C SER A 621 20.31 31.27 9.67
N PHE A 622 21.46 31.54 9.08
CA PHE A 622 21.89 32.86 8.65
C PHE A 622 22.60 32.78 7.31
N LEU A 623 22.52 33.84 6.52
CA LEU A 623 23.20 33.91 5.22
C LEU A 623 24.64 34.39 5.42
N ILE A 624 25.56 33.72 4.74
CA ILE A 624 26.96 34.12 4.64
C ILE A 624 27.30 34.37 3.19
N ASN A 625 27.95 35.50 2.93
CA ASN A 625 28.50 35.85 1.63
C ASN A 625 29.94 36.33 1.81
N ASP A 626 30.92 35.52 1.39
CA ASP A 626 32.35 35.80 1.52
C ASP A 626 32.74 36.23 2.95
N ALA A 627 32.44 35.36 3.92
CA ALA A 627 32.66 35.55 5.36
C ALA A 627 31.92 36.74 6.00
N LYS A 628 30.98 37.38 5.29
CA LYS A 628 30.09 38.40 5.85
C LYS A 628 28.72 37.84 6.15
N THR A 629 28.15 38.23 7.28
CA THR A 629 26.79 37.90 7.68
C THR A 629 26.11 39.10 8.33
N ARG A 630 24.84 38.98 8.73
CA ARG A 630 24.05 40.07 9.29
C ARG A 630 23.48 39.64 10.63
N GLY A 631 23.80 40.39 11.68
CA GLY A 631 23.27 40.14 13.03
C GLY A 631 23.66 38.78 13.59
N LEU A 632 24.91 38.36 13.39
CA LEU A 632 25.44 37.08 13.87
C LEU A 632 25.18 36.90 15.37
N ASN A 633 25.54 37.89 16.19
CA ASN A 633 25.30 37.83 17.63
C ASN A 633 23.81 37.62 17.96
N LEU A 634 22.90 38.25 17.23
CA LEU A 634 21.46 38.07 17.44
C LEU A 634 21.00 36.64 17.10
N HIS A 635 21.58 36.04 16.05
CA HIS A 635 21.35 34.63 15.72
C HIS A 635 21.91 33.68 16.80
N LEU A 636 23.16 33.91 17.24
CA LEU A 636 23.81 33.12 18.28
C LEU A 636 23.09 33.22 19.62
N ASP A 637 22.68 34.42 20.03
CA ASP A 637 21.97 34.66 21.29
C ASP A 637 20.58 34.01 21.28
N ARG A 638 19.87 34.07 20.15
CA ARG A 638 18.56 33.43 20.00
C ARG A 638 18.65 31.91 20.08
N PHE A 639 19.66 31.32 19.42
CA PHE A 639 19.95 29.90 19.50
C PHE A 639 20.34 29.49 20.93
N ARG A 640 21.26 30.22 21.56
CA ARG A 640 21.71 29.99 22.94
C ARG A 640 20.54 30.03 23.92
N THR A 641 19.70 31.06 23.82
CA THR A 641 18.54 31.24 24.72
C THR A 641 17.63 30.02 24.65
N SER A 642 17.29 29.57 23.44
CA SER A 642 16.46 28.37 23.28
C SER A 642 17.12 27.12 23.85
N CYS A 643 18.42 26.91 23.61
CA CYS A 643 19.15 25.76 24.15
C CYS A 643 19.20 25.76 25.69
N LEU A 644 19.37 26.93 26.31
CA LEU A 644 19.43 27.07 27.77
C LEU A 644 18.05 26.88 28.41
N GLU A 645 17.01 27.50 27.86
CA GLU A 645 15.63 27.41 28.38
C GLU A 645 15.10 25.97 28.33
N LEU A 646 15.46 25.22 27.28
CA LEU A 646 15.08 23.82 27.11
C LEU A 646 16.08 22.83 27.74
N GLY A 647 17.20 23.32 28.28
CA GLY A 647 18.20 22.50 28.96
C GLY A 647 19.02 21.58 28.05
N TYR A 648 19.16 21.91 26.76
CA TYR A 648 19.87 21.08 25.78
C TYR A 648 21.39 21.09 25.95
N ALA A 649 21.94 22.21 26.42
CA ALA A 649 23.38 22.35 26.65
C ALA A 649 23.66 23.42 27.69
N THR A 650 24.82 23.33 28.35
CA THR A 650 25.32 24.39 29.23
C THR A 650 25.86 25.56 28.42
N ALA A 651 25.94 26.75 29.03
CA ALA A 651 26.50 27.93 28.36
C ALA A 651 27.93 27.68 27.84
N GLU A 652 28.77 27.00 28.64
CA GLU A 652 30.15 26.66 28.27
C GLU A 652 30.23 25.73 27.05
N HIS A 653 29.34 24.73 26.96
CA HIS A 653 29.29 23.85 25.79
C HIS A 653 28.83 24.59 24.53
N ILE A 654 27.85 25.50 24.66
CA ILE A 654 27.37 26.31 23.54
C ILE A 654 28.47 27.26 23.04
N ASP A 655 29.23 27.87 23.95
CA ASP A 655 30.36 28.74 23.60
C ASP A 655 31.46 28.00 22.82
N ALA A 656 31.83 26.81 23.29
CA ALA A 656 32.80 25.95 22.61
C ALA A 656 32.29 25.54 21.22
N PHE A 657 31.01 25.16 21.12
CA PHE A 657 30.37 24.81 19.86
C PHE A 657 30.38 25.98 18.87
N PHE A 658 30.02 27.20 19.28
CA PHE A 658 30.03 28.37 18.39
C PHE A 658 31.43 28.64 17.84
N ALA A 659 32.47 28.56 18.68
CA ALA A 659 33.85 28.76 18.22
C ALA A 659 34.25 27.74 17.13
N GLU A 660 33.94 26.47 17.35
CA GLU A 660 34.22 25.41 16.37
C GLU A 660 33.38 25.57 15.10
N ALA A 661 32.07 25.74 15.25
CA ALA A 661 31.12 25.82 14.16
C ALA A 661 31.43 26.99 13.22
N LEU A 662 31.71 28.18 13.75
CA LEU A 662 32.05 29.35 12.94
C LEU A 662 33.41 29.19 12.25
N SER A 663 34.36 28.51 12.88
CA SER A 663 35.68 28.23 12.27
C SER A 663 35.62 27.23 11.11
N SER A 664 34.62 26.34 11.09
CA SER A 664 34.43 25.36 10.02
C SER A 664 33.83 25.94 8.74
N ILE A 665 33.31 27.17 8.78
CA ILE A 665 32.64 27.78 7.63
C ILE A 665 33.69 28.25 6.61
N PRO A 666 33.57 27.89 5.31
CA PRO A 666 34.50 28.36 4.30
C PRO A 666 34.52 29.90 4.19
N ALA A 667 35.72 30.47 4.08
CA ALA A 667 35.94 31.91 4.02
C ALA A 667 35.41 32.57 2.73
N THR A 668 35.19 31.79 1.67
CA THR A 668 34.68 32.27 0.38
C THR A 668 33.43 31.54 -0.03
N GLY A 669 32.61 32.20 -0.84
CA GLY A 669 31.36 31.65 -1.36
C GLY A 669 30.13 32.04 -0.55
N LYS A 670 29.00 31.50 -1.00
CA LYS A 670 27.68 31.78 -0.45
C LYS A 670 27.18 30.53 0.27
N TRP A 671 26.96 30.66 1.57
CA TRP A 671 26.54 29.57 2.44
C TRP A 671 25.29 29.96 3.22
N PHE A 672 24.45 28.98 3.53
CA PHE A 672 23.33 29.14 4.44
C PHE A 672 23.45 28.15 5.60
N PRO A 673 24.45 28.36 6.50
CA PRO A 673 24.64 27.47 7.62
C PRO A 673 23.39 27.40 8.48
N ARG A 674 23.20 26.23 9.08
CA ARG A 674 22.19 25.99 10.08
C ARG A 674 22.88 25.45 11.34
N LEU A 675 22.76 26.19 12.43
CA LEU A 675 23.05 25.66 13.76
C LEU A 675 21.89 24.76 14.16
N GLU A 676 22.20 23.60 14.72
CA GLU A 676 21.25 22.60 15.14
C GLU A 676 21.58 22.14 16.55
N ALA A 677 20.58 22.08 17.42
CA ALA A 677 20.68 21.53 18.76
C ALA A 677 19.57 20.52 19.01
N THR A 678 19.96 19.37 19.53
CA THR A 678 19.09 18.40 20.19
C THR A 678 19.42 18.36 21.68
N PRO A 679 18.62 17.67 22.51
CA PRO A 679 19.00 17.34 23.88
C PRO A 679 20.36 16.63 24.04
N THR A 680 20.90 16.00 22.99
CA THR A 680 22.15 15.22 23.05
C THR A 680 23.31 15.79 22.24
N GLU A 681 23.05 16.66 21.26
CA GLU A 681 24.05 17.07 20.27
C GLU A 681 23.91 18.56 19.88
N LEU A 682 25.04 19.21 19.64
CA LEU A 682 25.15 20.50 18.95
C LEU A 682 25.96 20.32 17.66
N ARG A 683 25.43 20.73 16.52
CA ARG A 683 26.13 20.61 15.22
C ARG A 683 25.81 21.77 14.28
N ILE A 684 26.66 21.95 13.27
CA ILE A 684 26.45 22.91 12.18
C ILE A 684 26.28 22.16 10.85
N ALA A 685 25.16 22.40 10.17
CA ALA A 685 24.91 21.93 8.82
C ALA A 685 25.24 23.04 7.81
N LEU A 686 26.31 22.84 7.03
CA LEU A 686 26.71 23.75 5.95
C LEU A 686 25.93 23.44 4.68
N ARG A 687 24.97 24.32 4.34
CA ARG A 687 24.12 24.15 3.17
C ARG A 687 24.44 25.19 2.09
N PRO A 688 24.34 24.83 0.79
CA PRO A 688 24.40 25.82 -0.28
C PRO A 688 23.24 26.81 -0.15
N VAL A 689 23.43 28.04 -0.62
CA VAL A 689 22.37 29.04 -0.61
C VAL A 689 21.27 28.65 -1.61
N PRO A 690 20.02 28.46 -1.14
CA PRO A 690 18.89 28.21 -2.03
C PRO A 690 18.66 29.38 -2.99
N GLN A 691 17.84 29.15 -4.02
CA GLN A 691 17.44 30.22 -4.93
C GLN A 691 16.77 31.37 -4.17
N LEU A 692 17.30 32.58 -4.33
CA LEU A 692 16.78 33.76 -3.65
C LEU A 692 15.56 34.31 -4.39
N ARG A 693 14.52 34.64 -3.63
CA ARG A 693 13.32 35.29 -4.15
C ARG A 693 13.47 36.81 -4.15
N HIS A 694 12.77 37.45 -5.08
CA HIS A 694 12.77 38.92 -5.21
C HIS A 694 11.44 39.56 -4.81
N THR A 695 10.37 38.76 -4.73
CA THR A 695 9.00 39.08 -4.32
C THR A 695 8.44 37.90 -3.53
N THR A 696 7.29 38.07 -2.90
CA THR A 696 6.60 37.00 -2.17
C THR A 696 5.08 37.11 -2.39
N THR A 697 4.44 36.01 -2.75
CA THR A 697 2.97 35.84 -2.73
C THR A 697 2.55 35.03 -1.51
N LEU A 698 1.37 35.30 -0.95
CA LEU A 698 0.92 34.66 0.28
C LEU A 698 -0.53 34.16 0.21
N THR A 699 -0.78 33.00 0.82
CA THR A 699 -2.13 32.51 1.12
C THR A 699 -2.33 32.54 2.63
N SER A 700 -3.45 33.10 3.11
CA SER A 700 -3.75 33.17 4.53
C SER A 700 -4.26 31.83 5.06
N VAL A 701 -3.66 31.39 6.16
CA VAL A 701 -4.00 30.12 6.81
C VAL A 701 -4.20 30.36 8.30
N THR A 702 -5.33 29.91 8.84
CA THR A 702 -5.58 30.01 10.29
C THR A 702 -4.82 28.90 11.00
N ALA A 703 -3.85 29.25 11.84
CA ALA A 703 -3.01 28.29 12.54
C ALA A 703 -2.57 28.83 13.91
N VAL A 704 -2.28 27.92 14.83
CA VAL A 704 -1.71 28.23 16.15
C VAL A 704 -0.36 27.54 16.26
N ARG A 705 0.71 28.31 16.45
CA ARG A 705 2.03 27.75 16.72
C ARG A 705 2.08 27.16 18.13
N THR A 706 2.58 25.94 18.24
CA THR A 706 2.73 25.24 19.52
C THR A 706 3.88 25.82 20.34
N THR A 707 4.98 26.18 19.67
CA THR A 707 6.20 26.68 20.32
C THR A 707 6.70 27.99 19.69
N PRO A 708 5.90 29.07 19.72
CA PRO A 708 6.15 30.30 18.95
C PRO A 708 7.47 31.00 19.30
N LYS A 709 8.05 30.73 20.47
CA LYS A 709 9.29 31.33 20.98
C LYS A 709 10.57 30.60 20.59
N HIS A 710 10.46 29.36 20.10
CA HIS A 710 11.62 28.55 19.75
C HIS A 710 11.62 28.28 18.25
N LYS A 711 12.79 28.46 17.62
CA LYS A 711 12.95 28.21 16.19
C LYS A 711 13.33 26.75 15.99
N GLY A 712 12.57 26.04 15.17
CA GLY A 712 12.83 24.65 14.80
C GLY A 712 11.83 23.64 15.36
N LEU A 713 11.23 23.92 16.52
CA LEU A 713 10.29 23.00 17.16
C LEU A 713 8.95 22.83 16.41
N ASP A 714 8.50 23.87 15.70
CA ASP A 714 7.31 23.81 14.83
C ASP A 714 7.70 23.67 13.34
N LEU A 715 8.94 23.29 13.00
CA LEU A 715 9.44 23.38 11.61
C LEU A 715 8.59 22.56 10.62
N ASP A 716 8.19 21.36 11.03
CA ASP A 716 7.48 20.42 10.18
C ASP A 716 6.03 20.87 9.95
N ASP A 717 5.31 21.25 11.03
CA ASP A 717 3.98 21.86 10.92
C ASP A 717 3.99 23.09 9.99
N LEU A 718 5.02 23.93 10.08
CA LEU A 718 5.19 25.10 9.22
C LEU A 718 5.51 24.72 7.76
N ALA A 719 6.24 23.63 7.54
CA ALA A 719 6.53 23.13 6.20
C ALA A 719 5.27 22.58 5.53
N ASP A 720 4.45 21.82 6.26
CA ASP A 720 3.19 21.24 5.80
C ASP A 720 2.18 22.34 5.45
N LEU A 721 2.04 23.36 6.31
CA LEU A 721 1.20 24.52 6.04
C LEU A 721 1.64 25.24 4.76
N ARG A 722 2.95 25.38 4.53
CA ARG A 722 3.46 26.00 3.31
C ARG A 722 3.15 25.18 2.07
N SER A 723 3.37 23.86 2.10
CA SER A 723 3.10 22.97 0.96
C SER A 723 1.61 22.82 0.65
N SER A 724 0.73 23.14 1.60
CA SER A 724 -0.72 23.17 1.37
C SER A 724 -1.20 24.38 0.55
N THR A 725 -0.31 25.28 0.15
CA THR A 725 -0.65 26.52 -0.58
C THR A 725 0.06 26.60 -1.93
N ASP A 726 -0.59 27.21 -2.93
CA ASP A 726 -0.01 27.44 -4.26
C ASP A 726 0.89 28.70 -4.33
N THR A 727 1.06 29.38 -3.20
CA THR A 727 1.83 30.62 -3.09
C THR A 727 3.25 30.37 -2.58
N ASP A 728 4.09 31.40 -2.70
CA ASP A 728 5.48 31.38 -2.22
C ASP A 728 5.62 31.00 -0.73
N ASP A 729 4.68 31.41 0.11
CA ASP A 729 4.67 31.15 1.56
C ASP A 729 3.22 31.24 2.09
N ALA A 730 2.94 30.70 3.28
CA ALA A 730 1.65 30.82 3.95
C ALA A 730 1.70 31.92 5.03
N LEU A 731 0.68 32.79 5.05
CA LEU A 731 0.51 33.86 6.03
C LEU A 731 -0.32 33.34 7.22
N LEU A 732 0.32 33.23 8.38
CA LEU A 732 -0.30 32.67 9.57
C LEU A 732 -1.23 33.68 10.23
N ILE A 733 -2.50 33.29 10.34
CA ILE A 733 -3.56 34.07 10.99
C ILE A 733 -3.92 33.38 12.30
N THR A 734 -3.88 34.14 13.39
CA THR A 734 -4.35 33.67 14.69
C THR A 734 -5.85 33.38 14.67
N PRO A 735 -6.40 32.57 15.60
CA PRO A 735 -7.85 32.37 15.71
C PRO A 735 -8.66 33.66 15.90
N ALA A 736 -8.01 34.74 16.34
CA ALA A 736 -8.61 36.07 16.47
C ALA A 736 -8.65 36.87 15.16
N GLY A 737 -8.19 36.30 14.04
CA GLY A 737 -8.16 36.95 12.72
C GLY A 737 -6.99 37.91 12.50
N ILE A 738 -5.97 37.87 13.37
CA ILE A 738 -4.80 38.77 13.33
C ILE A 738 -3.60 38.07 12.70
N ILE A 739 -2.87 38.78 11.85
CA ILE A 739 -1.62 38.35 11.22
C ILE A 739 -0.53 38.18 12.27
N ALA A 740 0.13 37.01 12.28
CA ALA A 740 1.29 36.74 13.12
C ALA A 740 2.61 36.89 12.35
N GLU A 741 2.88 35.97 11.43
CA GLU A 741 4.09 35.87 10.62
C GLU A 741 3.81 35.00 9.38
N THR A 742 4.81 34.69 8.57
CA THR A 742 4.71 33.64 7.55
C THR A 742 5.42 32.37 8.02
N THR A 743 5.30 31.25 7.29
CA THR A 743 6.00 30.01 7.67
C THR A 743 7.53 30.15 7.63
N THR A 744 8.06 31.10 6.84
CA THR A 744 9.52 31.29 6.69
C THR A 744 10.05 32.68 7.04
N ALA A 745 9.19 33.65 7.32
CA ALA A 745 9.58 35.06 7.48
C ALA A 745 8.68 35.86 8.43
N ALA A 746 9.23 36.93 8.99
CA ALA A 746 8.41 37.94 9.65
C ALA A 746 7.80 38.90 8.61
N VAL A 747 6.70 39.54 8.97
CA VAL A 747 6.01 40.53 8.14
C VAL A 747 6.16 41.91 8.75
N ILE A 748 6.59 42.88 7.95
CA ILE A 748 6.56 44.30 8.32
C ILE A 748 5.68 45.07 7.33
N ALA A 749 4.97 46.09 7.84
CA ALA A 749 4.10 46.94 7.02
C ALA A 749 4.46 48.42 7.16
N TRP A 750 4.07 49.21 6.16
CA TRP A 750 4.24 50.67 6.16
C TRP A 750 3.03 51.36 5.52
N ASP A 751 2.49 52.35 6.23
CA ASP A 751 1.26 53.08 5.85
C ASP A 751 1.51 54.43 5.15
N GLY A 752 2.77 54.82 4.97
CA GLY A 752 3.15 56.13 4.45
C GLY A 752 3.87 57.01 5.49
N ALA A 753 3.75 56.71 6.77
CA ALA A 753 4.36 57.46 7.86
C ALA A 753 5.00 56.58 8.95
N THR A 754 4.43 55.40 9.20
CA THR A 754 4.78 54.55 10.34
C THR A 754 5.10 53.13 9.89
N TRP A 755 6.19 52.57 10.41
CA TRP A 755 6.52 51.14 10.27
C TRP A 755 5.80 50.32 11.33
N MET A 756 5.30 49.16 10.93
CA MET A 756 4.49 48.28 11.76
C MET A 756 5.12 46.89 11.84
N SER A 757 5.38 46.43 13.07
CA SER A 757 5.70 45.04 13.39
C SER A 757 4.45 44.32 13.88
N MET A 758 4.25 43.07 13.49
CA MET A 758 3.03 42.32 13.84
C MET A 758 2.98 41.95 15.32
N ALA A 759 1.80 42.13 15.95
CA ALA A 759 1.56 42.07 17.40
C ALA A 759 1.47 40.70 18.11
N PRO A 760 1.20 39.55 17.47
CA PRO A 760 1.10 38.28 18.20
C PRO A 760 2.42 37.87 18.87
N GLU A 761 2.32 37.09 19.96
CA GLU A 761 3.48 36.52 20.64
C GLU A 761 4.20 35.52 19.71
N ARG A 762 5.37 35.92 19.21
CA ARG A 762 6.23 35.14 18.31
C ARG A 762 7.70 35.39 18.61
N LEU A 763 8.55 34.53 18.09
CA LEU A 763 9.99 34.71 18.13
C LEU A 763 10.40 35.94 17.29
N GLU A 764 11.24 36.79 17.87
CA GLU A 764 11.74 37.98 17.20
C GLU A 764 12.61 37.60 15.98
N SER A 765 12.31 38.21 14.83
CA SER A 765 13.12 38.03 13.61
C SER A 765 14.35 38.93 13.66
N VAL A 766 15.54 38.34 13.46
CA VAL A 766 16.80 39.08 13.41
C VAL A 766 16.77 40.15 12.32
N THR A 767 16.33 39.80 11.11
CA THR A 767 16.25 40.75 9.98
C THR A 767 15.25 41.86 10.26
N GLU A 768 14.09 41.53 10.83
CA GLU A 768 13.10 42.54 11.22
C GLU A 768 13.67 43.52 12.24
N ARG A 769 14.32 43.01 13.31
CA ARG A 769 14.93 43.84 14.33
C ARG A 769 15.96 44.80 13.76
N LEU A 770 16.89 44.30 12.93
CA LEU A 770 17.91 45.13 12.27
C LEU A 770 17.28 46.27 11.44
N LEU A 771 16.20 45.98 10.70
CA LEU A 771 15.50 46.95 9.88
C LEU A 771 14.75 47.99 10.72
N LEU A 772 14.04 47.57 11.76
CA LEU A 772 13.26 48.47 12.62
C LEU A 772 14.16 49.32 13.51
N ASP A 773 15.29 48.78 13.99
CA ASP A 773 16.31 49.56 14.70
C ASP A 773 16.97 50.59 13.78
N SER A 774 17.24 50.21 12.53
CA SER A 774 17.70 51.16 11.50
C SER A 774 16.65 52.25 11.25
N ALA A 775 15.36 51.90 11.13
CA ALA A 775 14.29 52.88 10.96
C ALA A 775 14.23 53.89 12.12
N ARG A 776 14.29 53.40 13.37
CA ARG A 776 14.35 54.26 14.58
C ARG A 776 15.57 55.16 14.59
N ALA A 777 16.74 54.63 14.22
CA ALA A 777 17.98 55.41 14.15
C ALA A 777 17.91 56.53 13.10
N HIS A 778 17.10 56.36 12.05
CA HIS A 778 16.82 57.37 11.04
C HIS A 778 15.62 58.27 11.39
N GLY A 779 15.07 58.16 12.60
CA GLY A 779 13.97 58.99 13.09
C GLY A 779 12.58 58.63 12.54
N GLU A 780 12.44 57.45 11.93
CA GLU A 780 11.14 56.95 11.46
C GLU A 780 10.31 56.39 12.62
N ALA A 781 8.98 56.56 12.56
CA ALA A 781 8.08 56.03 13.58
C ALA A 781 7.92 54.51 13.42
N VAL A 782 8.05 53.76 14.51
CA VAL A 782 7.88 52.30 14.54
C VAL A 782 6.90 51.93 15.65
N VAL A 783 5.87 51.15 15.31
CA VAL A 783 4.86 50.65 16.25
C VAL A 783 4.64 49.15 16.09
N THR A 784 4.04 48.54 17.11
CA THR A 784 3.47 47.20 17.02
C THR A 784 2.00 47.30 16.60
N ALA A 785 1.56 46.49 15.64
CA ALA A 785 0.22 46.53 15.07
C ALA A 785 -0.42 45.13 15.02
N ALA A 786 -1.69 45.04 15.36
CA ALA A 786 -2.52 43.85 15.17
C ALA A 786 -3.37 44.07 13.91
N LEU A 787 -2.88 43.58 12.77
CA LEU A 787 -3.55 43.76 11.48
C LEU A 787 -4.34 42.53 11.09
N THR A 788 -5.56 42.73 10.60
CA THR A 788 -6.31 41.72 9.84
C THR A 788 -5.84 41.68 8.38
N VAL A 789 -6.11 40.58 7.66
CA VAL A 789 -5.77 40.46 6.22
C VAL A 789 -6.32 41.62 5.38
N PRO A 790 -7.60 42.03 5.51
CA PRO A 790 -8.14 43.16 4.73
C PRO A 790 -7.51 44.53 5.05
N GLU A 791 -6.94 44.69 6.24
CA GLU A 791 -6.21 45.90 6.61
C GLU A 791 -4.80 45.88 6.01
N ALA A 792 -4.11 44.74 6.11
CA ALA A 792 -2.80 44.54 5.51
C ALA A 792 -2.82 44.72 3.99
N GLN A 793 -3.83 44.22 3.28
CA GLN A 793 -3.95 44.37 1.82
C GLN A 793 -3.95 45.83 1.32
N LYS A 794 -4.14 46.83 2.20
CA LYS A 794 -4.12 48.26 1.88
C LYS A 794 -2.76 48.94 2.12
N LEU A 795 -1.79 48.23 2.70
CA LEU A 795 -0.49 48.77 3.10
C LEU A 795 0.63 48.24 2.20
N ASN A 796 1.81 48.86 2.29
CA ASN A 796 3.01 48.28 1.68
C ASN A 796 3.58 47.24 2.66
N LEU A 797 3.77 46.00 2.23
CA LEU A 797 4.31 44.94 3.08
C LEU A 797 5.57 44.30 2.51
N TRP A 798 6.40 43.82 3.42
CA TRP A 798 7.59 43.05 3.11
C TRP A 798 7.67 41.82 4.00
N ALA A 799 8.01 40.68 3.39
CA ALA A 799 8.48 39.51 4.11
C ALA A 799 9.99 39.67 4.34
N VAL A 800 10.42 39.45 5.59
CA VAL A 800 11.80 39.67 6.01
C VAL A 800 12.37 38.47 6.76
N ASN A 801 13.48 37.93 6.27
CA ASN A 801 14.20 36.82 6.90
C ASN A 801 15.70 36.85 6.58
N SER A 802 16.47 35.94 7.18
CA SER A 802 17.93 35.92 7.04
C SER A 802 18.41 35.40 5.67
N LEU A 803 17.58 34.65 4.95
CA LEU A 803 17.92 34.07 3.64
C LEU A 803 17.66 35.06 2.49
N HIS A 804 16.42 35.50 2.33
CA HIS A 804 15.99 36.38 1.24
C HIS A 804 16.19 37.86 1.54
N GLY A 805 16.42 38.22 2.82
CA GLY A 805 16.57 39.60 3.24
C GLY A 805 15.23 40.32 3.23
N VAL A 806 14.97 41.13 2.19
CA VAL A 806 13.76 41.96 2.05
C VAL A 806 13.08 41.67 0.72
N THR A 807 11.92 41.02 0.77
CA THR A 807 11.06 40.76 -0.38
C THR A 807 9.72 41.50 -0.22
N PRO A 808 9.34 42.38 -1.15
CA PRO A 808 8.00 42.97 -1.15
C PRO A 808 6.95 41.88 -1.34
N ILE A 809 5.88 41.96 -0.55
CA ILE A 809 4.72 41.10 -0.68
C ILE A 809 3.83 41.70 -1.77
N THR A 810 3.62 40.96 -2.85
CA THR A 810 2.90 41.44 -4.03
C THR A 810 1.45 40.99 -4.09
N ASP A 811 1.12 39.91 -3.37
CA ASP A 811 -0.20 39.30 -3.35
C ASP A 811 -0.50 38.67 -1.99
N ILE A 812 -1.74 38.82 -1.51
CA ILE A 812 -2.30 38.05 -0.39
C ILE A 812 -3.71 37.60 -0.80
N ASP A 813 -3.95 36.29 -0.84
CA ASP A 813 -5.24 35.68 -1.19
C ASP A 813 -5.78 36.12 -2.57
N GLY A 814 -4.88 36.29 -3.55
CA GLY A 814 -5.23 36.74 -4.90
C GLY A 814 -5.53 38.25 -5.03
N VAL A 815 -5.36 39.00 -3.94
CA VAL A 815 -5.44 40.47 -3.96
C VAL A 815 -4.04 41.03 -4.17
N VAL A 816 -3.86 41.84 -5.21
CA VAL A 816 -2.59 42.51 -5.52
C VAL A 816 -2.36 43.69 -4.56
N LEU A 817 -1.18 43.73 -3.94
CA LEU A 817 -0.81 44.74 -2.96
C LEU A 817 -0.04 45.93 -3.58
N PRO A 818 -0.08 47.12 -2.94
CA PRO A 818 0.76 48.24 -3.35
C PRO A 818 2.25 47.93 -3.10
N ASN A 819 3.08 48.28 -4.08
CA ASN A 819 4.53 48.06 -4.02
C ASN A 819 5.28 49.40 -4.08
N ASN A 820 6.16 49.64 -3.11
CA ASN A 820 7.03 50.80 -3.07
C ASN A 820 8.50 50.40 -3.29
N SER A 821 8.95 50.52 -4.54
CA SER A 821 10.31 50.15 -4.95
C SER A 821 11.39 51.01 -4.28
N GLN A 822 11.12 52.29 -4.01
CA GLN A 822 12.05 53.19 -3.32
C GLN A 822 12.26 52.76 -1.87
N ARG A 823 11.18 52.45 -1.14
CA ARG A 823 11.27 51.92 0.23
C ARG A 823 11.91 50.54 0.27
N THR A 824 11.63 49.68 -0.71
CA THR A 824 12.31 48.39 -0.84
C THR A 824 13.82 48.56 -1.00
N ALA A 825 14.27 49.50 -1.84
CA ALA A 825 15.69 49.81 -2.01
C ALA A 825 16.30 50.33 -0.70
N LEU A 826 15.60 51.22 0.01
CA LEU A 826 16.04 51.76 1.30
C LEU A 826 16.24 50.66 2.35
N LEU A 827 15.26 49.76 2.51
CA LEU A 827 15.35 48.64 3.45
C LEU A 827 16.54 47.73 3.12
N ARG A 828 16.79 47.46 1.83
CA ARG A 828 17.95 46.68 1.39
C ARG A 828 19.27 47.40 1.69
N THR A 829 19.31 48.72 1.56
CA THR A 829 20.49 49.52 1.93
C THR A 829 20.76 49.47 3.42
N TRP A 830 19.74 49.66 4.27
CA TRP A 830 19.89 49.54 5.73
C TRP A 830 20.36 48.15 6.14
N LEU A 831 19.79 47.11 5.53
CA LEU A 831 20.17 45.73 5.83
C LEU A 831 21.62 45.42 5.40
N ALA A 832 22.08 45.97 4.26
CA ALA A 832 23.46 45.80 3.81
C ALA A 832 24.48 46.53 4.70
N GLN A 833 24.09 47.65 5.32
CA GLN A 833 24.93 48.37 6.30
C GLN A 833 25.13 47.59 7.61
N SER A 834 24.31 46.56 7.84
CA SER A 834 24.39 45.69 9.01
C SER A 834 25.27 44.44 8.78
N GLU A 835 26.02 44.39 7.68
CA GLU A 835 26.95 43.29 7.40
C GLU A 835 28.22 43.39 8.24
N GLU A 836 28.55 42.30 8.92
CA GLU A 836 29.74 42.14 9.76
C GLU A 836 30.58 40.93 9.33
N ASN A 837 31.87 40.96 9.63
CA ASN A 837 32.79 39.87 9.29
C ASN A 837 32.80 38.84 10.41
N ILE A 838 32.56 37.58 10.06
CA ILE A 838 32.46 36.47 11.02
C ILE A 838 33.78 36.26 11.76
N SER A 839 34.92 36.52 11.11
CA SER A 839 36.26 36.37 11.72
C SER A 839 36.62 37.43 12.77
N GLN A 840 35.77 38.44 12.98
CA GLN A 840 35.99 39.51 13.96
C GLN A 840 35.21 39.30 15.26
N GLN A 841 34.44 38.22 15.36
CA GLN A 841 33.67 37.78 16.53
C GLN A 841 34.14 36.39 16.94
#